data_AF-A0A0G1WFZ9-F1
#
_entry.id   AF-A0A0G1WFZ9-F1
#
_cell.length_a   1.000
_cell.length_b   1.000
_cell.length_c   1.000
_cell.angle_alpha   90.00
_cell.angle_beta   90.00
_cell.angle_gamma   90.00
#
_symmetry.space_group_name_H-M   'P 1'
#
loop_
_entity.id
_entity.type
_entity.pdbx_description
1 polymer ?
#
loop_
_entity_poly.entity_id
_entity_poly.type
_entity_poly.pdbx_seq_one_letter_code
_entity_poly.pdbx_strand_id
1 'polypeptide(L)'
;MVRAQKDDIIYIGRCNFRGNERVFGIKQKDRRQHMYVIGKTGVGKTVLLRNMALQDVRAGHGMCIIDPHGEFVEEVLTQIPPERINDVVYFNPVDSEYPMGFNVLETPDPKYKHLIVSDLMGIFTKIWANVWSARMEYILQNCVNALLDTPGTTLLGIPRILVDKDYREKIVASVTDPVVKSFWVHEYETWRDQFRNEAIVPIQNKVGQFLNTSFIRNIVGQSKSTLNISQFMNEGKILLVNVSKGRIGEDNSALLGAMIITKIQLAAMERVRIPEEDRRDFYLYVDEFQNFATDSFASILSEARKYRLNLILAHQYVGQLVTDVSTKVRDAVFGNVGTMISFRVGATDAEFLELEFTPEFLQGDLVNLPNHHIYLKLMVEGVTSRPFSSTTLPPLEFERISDAKEKVIRVSRERYARPRAEVEEKISRWSGVGGDDGDGAPAGDGKLQESICWNCGKTATVPFKPDGKRPVYCLSCLRQIEDGKLVPLPDRMPKVGKARFDDTLGAIGIEFSSGSHTTASVAERSRDFQPGPGRGDRRPQRGDQRPRRDDRGPRRDDRRDRRPMRDHRGPPQRVSTQPVIRGGGSSKPVSLSELRPRLEGGERRDPRPREERKPQDTAGLRKALEELLKPEPAKEVEAPVATPPGVSQPGEQPSAPIIFEQPKPSNTPIQSPATAPEQKKIQPGEAVKL
;
A
#
# COMPACT_ATOMS: atom_id res chain seq x y z
N MET A 1 -9.15 40.12 33.27
CA MET A 1 -9.24 39.36 31.99
C MET A 1 -8.06 38.40 31.90
N VAL A 2 -8.29 37.11 31.71
CA VAL A 2 -7.24 36.15 31.28
C VAL A 2 -7.87 35.22 30.23
N ARG A 3 -7.67 35.52 28.95
CA ARG A 3 -8.04 34.63 27.84
C ARG A 3 -6.80 33.83 27.41
N ALA A 4 -6.46 32.83 28.21
CA ALA A 4 -5.56 31.76 27.79
C ALA A 4 -6.37 30.64 27.10
N GLN A 5 -5.71 29.81 26.30
CA GLN A 5 -6.35 28.81 25.44
C GLN A 5 -7.26 27.84 26.20
N LYS A 6 -8.40 27.48 25.59
CA LYS A 6 -8.89 26.10 25.76
C LYS A 6 -7.89 25.21 25.03
N ASP A 7 -7.22 24.33 25.75
CA ASP A 7 -6.54 23.20 25.11
C ASP A 7 -7.60 22.38 24.36
N ASP A 8 -7.37 22.09 23.09
CA ASP A 8 -8.16 21.11 22.35
C ASP A 8 -7.88 19.72 22.97
N ILE A 9 -8.88 19.23 23.70
CA ILE A 9 -8.89 17.94 24.38
C ILE A 9 -9.84 17.01 23.60
N ILE A 10 -9.33 15.84 23.21
CA ILE A 10 -10.16 14.77 22.65
C ILE A 10 -10.57 13.85 23.79
N TYR A 11 -11.88 13.79 24.08
CA TYR A 11 -12.44 13.00 25.16
C TYR A 11 -12.45 11.50 24.81
N ILE A 12 -12.08 10.67 25.79
CA ILE A 12 -11.81 9.22 25.64
C ILE A 12 -12.82 8.39 26.44
N GLY A 13 -13.05 8.77 27.70
CA GLY A 13 -13.83 7.96 28.63
C GLY A 13 -14.23 8.72 29.90
N ARG A 14 -14.94 8.00 30.76
CA ARG A 14 -15.28 8.41 32.14
C ARG A 14 -14.39 7.64 33.11
N CYS A 15 -13.90 8.33 34.14
CA CYS A 15 -13.29 7.71 35.31
C CYS A 15 -14.15 8.02 36.55
N ASN A 16 -14.29 7.04 37.45
CA ASN A 16 -14.91 7.24 38.75
C ASN A 16 -13.80 7.48 39.79
N PHE A 17 -13.77 8.67 40.37
CA PHE A 17 -12.85 8.98 41.48
C PHE A 17 -13.67 9.36 42.71
N ARG A 18 -13.63 8.51 43.74
CA ARG A 18 -14.35 8.69 45.01
C ARG A 18 -15.86 8.98 44.80
N GLY A 19 -16.52 8.17 43.97
CA GLY A 19 -17.95 8.31 43.66
C GLY A 19 -18.31 9.46 42.70
N ASN A 20 -17.32 10.23 42.24
CA ASN A 20 -17.54 11.29 41.25
C ASN A 20 -17.12 10.77 39.87
N GLU A 21 -18.07 10.61 38.95
CA GLU A 21 -17.72 10.42 37.54
C GLU A 21 -17.14 11.70 36.93
N ARG A 22 -16.08 11.56 36.15
CA ARG A 22 -15.49 12.65 35.37
C ARG A 22 -15.14 12.15 33.97
N VAL A 23 -15.64 12.84 32.95
CA VAL A 23 -15.16 12.68 31.57
C VAL A 23 -13.74 13.26 31.49
N PHE A 24 -12.82 12.52 30.87
CA PHE A 24 -11.46 12.97 30.59
C PHE A 24 -11.09 12.74 29.12
N GLY A 25 -9.95 13.30 28.72
CA GLY A 25 -9.41 13.19 27.38
C GLY A 25 -7.92 13.47 27.33
N ILE A 26 -7.37 13.49 26.13
CA ILE A 26 -5.95 13.75 25.85
C ILE A 26 -5.79 15.09 25.12
N LYS A 27 -4.78 15.90 25.50
CA LYS A 27 -4.46 17.17 24.83
C LYS A 27 -3.79 16.91 23.48
N GLN A 28 -4.01 17.78 22.48
CA GLN A 28 -3.31 17.72 21.18
C GLN A 28 -1.78 17.50 21.29
N LYS A 29 -1.12 18.25 22.19
CA LYS A 29 0.34 18.18 22.43
C LYS A 29 0.79 16.77 22.81
N ASP A 30 -0.02 16.07 23.60
CA ASP A 30 0.28 14.73 24.12
C ASP A 30 0.01 13.64 23.07
N ARG A 31 -1.01 13.81 22.22
CA ARG A 31 -1.26 12.94 21.04
C ARG A 31 -0.10 12.91 20.03
N ARG A 32 0.81 13.89 20.06
CA ARG A 32 2.05 13.89 19.25
C ARG A 32 3.05 12.81 19.65
N GLN A 33 2.85 12.16 20.79
CA GLN A 33 3.61 10.98 21.21
C GLN A 33 2.90 9.67 20.82
N HIS A 34 1.90 9.74 19.93
CA HIS A 34 1.16 8.61 19.38
C HIS A 34 0.30 7.86 20.42
N MET A 35 -0.63 7.05 19.93
CA MET A 35 -1.60 6.31 20.75
C MET A 35 -1.70 4.86 20.27
N TYR A 36 -1.62 3.91 21.20
CA TYR A 36 -1.72 2.48 20.95
C TYR A 36 -2.96 1.89 21.63
N VAL A 37 -3.73 1.12 20.88
CA VAL A 37 -4.98 0.50 21.32
C VAL A 37 -4.92 -1.01 21.06
N ILE A 38 -5.15 -1.81 22.11
CA ILE A 38 -5.15 -3.27 22.02
C ILE A 38 -6.43 -3.86 22.61
N GLY A 39 -6.90 -4.95 22.02
CA GLY A 39 -8.06 -5.68 22.51
C GLY A 39 -8.69 -6.60 21.48
N LYS A 40 -9.29 -7.68 21.98
CA LYS A 40 -10.06 -8.66 21.19
C LYS A 40 -11.18 -8.01 20.38
N THR A 41 -11.70 -8.70 19.38
CA THR A 41 -12.86 -8.25 18.60
C THR A 41 -14.09 -7.99 19.49
N GLY A 42 -14.90 -6.98 19.17
CA GLY A 42 -16.15 -6.67 19.87
C GLY A 42 -16.01 -5.97 21.24
N VAL A 43 -14.80 -5.66 21.72
CA VAL A 43 -14.60 -5.03 23.05
C VAL A 43 -14.86 -3.52 23.11
N GLY A 44 -14.93 -2.84 21.95
CA GLY A 44 -15.15 -1.40 21.85
C GLY A 44 -14.06 -0.58 21.13
N LYS A 45 -12.99 -1.20 20.61
CA LYS A 45 -11.86 -0.49 19.94
C LYS A 45 -12.34 0.55 18.93
N THR A 46 -13.12 0.13 17.93
CA THR A 46 -13.54 0.95 16.79
C THR A 46 -14.50 2.07 17.21
N VAL A 47 -15.30 1.88 18.28
CA VAL A 47 -16.14 2.94 18.87
C VAL A 47 -15.27 4.05 19.49
N LEU A 48 -14.19 3.69 20.19
CA LEU A 48 -13.22 4.66 20.71
C LEU A 48 -12.53 5.43 19.57
N LEU A 49 -12.09 4.73 18.51
CA LEU A 49 -11.48 5.37 17.34
C LEU A 49 -12.46 6.33 16.64
N ARG A 50 -13.71 5.91 16.40
CA ARG A 50 -14.80 6.75 15.89
C ARG A 50 -15.00 8.00 16.74
N ASN A 51 -15.15 7.82 18.06
CA ASN A 51 -15.41 8.92 18.96
C ASN A 51 -14.29 9.98 18.92
N MET A 52 -13.03 9.55 18.84
CA MET A 52 -11.90 10.45 18.69
C MET A 52 -11.86 11.12 17.30
N ALA A 53 -12.09 10.37 16.23
CA ALA A 53 -12.07 10.88 14.86
C ALA A 53 -13.19 11.90 14.57
N LEU A 54 -14.41 11.68 15.09
CA LEU A 54 -15.52 12.64 14.96
C LEU A 54 -15.24 13.96 15.72
N GLN A 55 -14.52 13.90 16.84
CA GLN A 55 -14.05 15.09 17.54
C GLN A 55 -12.99 15.84 16.71
N ASP A 56 -12.04 15.15 16.09
CA ASP A 56 -11.04 15.76 15.18
C ASP A 56 -11.70 16.45 13.97
N VAL A 57 -12.71 15.82 13.36
CA VAL A 57 -13.49 16.41 12.26
C VAL A 57 -14.14 17.72 12.69
N ARG A 58 -14.81 17.75 13.85
CA ARG A 58 -15.50 18.93 14.39
C ARG A 58 -14.55 20.01 14.90
N ALA A 59 -13.38 19.64 15.40
CA ALA A 59 -12.35 20.59 15.85
C ALA A 59 -11.60 21.27 14.68
N GLY A 60 -11.88 20.87 13.42
CA GLY A 60 -11.26 21.45 12.23
C GLY A 60 -9.88 20.87 11.90
N HIS A 61 -9.59 19.66 12.38
CA HIS A 61 -8.31 19.00 12.18
C HIS A 61 -8.25 18.29 10.83
N GLY A 62 -7.03 18.00 10.38
CA GLY A 62 -6.77 17.08 9.27
C GLY A 62 -6.53 15.67 9.80
N MET A 63 -7.06 14.67 9.12
CA MET A 63 -6.89 13.27 9.52
C MET A 63 -6.93 12.32 8.33
N CYS A 64 -6.41 11.11 8.54
CA CYS A 64 -6.60 9.96 7.68
C CYS A 64 -7.18 8.81 8.50
N ILE A 65 -8.17 8.10 7.98
CA ILE A 65 -8.60 6.79 8.48
C ILE A 65 -8.25 5.74 7.44
N ILE A 66 -7.50 4.70 7.82
CA ILE A 66 -7.30 3.47 7.07
C ILE A 66 -8.13 2.36 7.73
N ASP A 67 -9.01 1.71 6.98
CA ASP A 67 -9.91 0.67 7.50
C ASP A 67 -10.00 -0.55 6.54
N PRO A 68 -9.54 -1.76 6.96
CA PRO A 68 -9.62 -2.99 6.18
C PRO A 68 -11.00 -3.68 6.24
N HIS A 69 -11.96 -3.19 7.02
CA HIS A 69 -13.33 -3.70 7.10
C HIS A 69 -14.30 -2.75 6.38
N GLY A 70 -14.15 -1.45 6.60
CA GLY A 70 -14.86 -0.34 5.96
C GLY A 70 -15.90 0.33 6.85
N GLU A 71 -16.36 -0.35 7.91
CA GLU A 71 -17.43 0.12 8.81
C GLU A 71 -17.08 1.41 9.55
N PHE A 72 -15.83 1.56 10.02
CA PHE A 72 -15.37 2.78 10.70
C PHE A 72 -15.40 3.98 9.75
N VAL A 73 -14.95 3.78 8.50
CA VAL A 73 -15.02 4.82 7.47
C VAL A 73 -16.48 5.19 7.14
N GLU A 74 -17.36 4.21 6.94
CA GLU A 74 -18.77 4.48 6.60
C GLU A 74 -19.51 5.18 7.74
N GLU A 75 -19.29 4.82 9.02
CA GLU A 75 -19.91 5.50 10.15
C GLU A 75 -19.46 6.96 10.29
N VAL A 76 -18.16 7.25 10.10
CA VAL A 76 -17.63 8.62 10.12
C VAL A 76 -18.16 9.43 8.94
N LEU A 77 -18.27 8.82 7.75
CA LEU A 77 -18.79 9.45 6.53
C LEU A 77 -20.24 9.96 6.70
N THR A 78 -21.08 9.27 7.48
CA THR A 78 -22.46 9.72 7.77
C THR A 78 -22.57 10.91 8.74
N GLN A 79 -21.47 11.29 9.40
CA GLN A 79 -21.45 12.29 10.47
C GLN A 79 -20.50 13.47 10.19
N ILE A 80 -20.04 13.60 8.94
CA ILE A 80 -19.31 14.78 8.46
C ILE A 80 -20.24 16.01 8.51
N PRO A 81 -19.89 17.09 9.25
CA PRO A 81 -20.71 18.29 9.32
C PRO A 81 -20.58 19.12 8.03
N PRO A 82 -21.59 19.93 7.67
CA PRO A 82 -21.74 20.49 6.33
C PRO A 82 -20.57 21.40 5.91
N GLU A 83 -19.94 22.10 6.85
CA GLU A 83 -18.77 22.95 6.63
C GLU A 83 -17.49 22.16 6.29
N ARG A 84 -17.40 20.88 6.68
CA ARG A 84 -16.25 20.00 6.36
C ARG A 84 -16.46 19.14 5.11
N ILE A 85 -17.64 19.14 4.46
CA ILE A 85 -17.92 18.33 3.25
C ILE A 85 -16.89 18.57 2.14
N ASN A 86 -16.46 19.83 1.96
CA ASN A 86 -15.46 20.24 0.96
C ASN A 86 -14.01 19.83 1.30
N ASP A 87 -13.78 19.26 2.48
CA ASP A 87 -12.48 18.78 2.95
C ASP A 87 -12.31 17.25 2.87
N VAL A 88 -13.38 16.51 2.58
CA VAL A 88 -13.32 15.04 2.55
C VAL A 88 -12.79 14.52 1.22
N VAL A 89 -11.88 13.55 1.32
CA VAL A 89 -11.39 12.71 0.22
C VAL A 89 -11.76 11.27 0.57
N TYR A 90 -12.84 10.77 -0.02
CA TYR A 90 -13.31 9.39 0.18
C TYR A 90 -12.72 8.47 -0.88
N PHE A 91 -11.64 7.77 -0.53
CA PHE A 91 -11.00 6.78 -1.38
C PHE A 91 -11.59 5.39 -1.10
N ASN A 92 -12.30 4.85 -2.09
CA ASN A 92 -12.90 3.53 -2.07
C ASN A 92 -12.60 2.82 -3.40
N PRO A 93 -11.70 1.81 -3.43
CA PRO A 93 -11.35 1.12 -4.67
C PRO A 93 -12.49 0.35 -5.35
N VAL A 94 -13.60 0.09 -4.64
CA VAL A 94 -14.79 -0.58 -5.18
C VAL A 94 -15.61 0.35 -6.09
N ASP A 95 -15.36 1.66 -6.04
CA ASP A 95 -16.01 2.67 -6.89
C ASP A 95 -15.43 2.67 -8.32
N SER A 96 -15.59 1.55 -9.03
CA SER A 96 -14.90 1.27 -10.30
C SER A 96 -15.18 2.27 -11.41
N GLU A 97 -16.33 2.96 -11.35
CA GLU A 97 -16.76 3.94 -12.35
C GLU A 97 -16.13 5.33 -12.12
N TYR A 98 -15.63 5.59 -10.91
CA TYR A 98 -14.95 6.83 -10.51
C TYR A 98 -13.61 6.55 -9.80
N PRO A 99 -12.64 5.88 -10.48
CA PRO A 99 -11.33 5.59 -9.91
C PRO A 99 -10.53 6.87 -9.61
N MET A 100 -9.92 6.90 -8.42
CA MET A 100 -8.94 7.92 -8.05
C MET A 100 -7.52 7.46 -8.42
N GLY A 101 -6.72 8.36 -8.98
CA GLY A 101 -5.34 8.06 -9.35
C GLY A 101 -4.44 8.01 -8.13
N PHE A 102 -3.67 6.93 -7.99
CA PHE A 102 -2.68 6.75 -6.93
C PHE A 102 -1.43 6.08 -7.48
N ASN A 103 -0.48 6.90 -7.95
CA ASN A 103 0.80 6.42 -8.46
C ASN A 103 1.84 6.37 -7.33
N VAL A 104 2.13 5.19 -6.81
CA VAL A 104 3.15 5.03 -5.77
C VAL A 104 4.57 5.42 -6.27
N LEU A 105 4.81 5.35 -7.59
CA LEU A 105 6.09 5.74 -8.20
C LEU A 105 6.22 7.25 -8.45
N GLU A 106 5.15 8.04 -8.34
CA GLU A 106 5.23 9.49 -8.50
C GLU A 106 5.97 10.13 -7.31
N THR A 107 7.22 10.54 -7.51
CA THR A 107 8.01 11.28 -6.52
C THR A 107 8.32 12.70 -7.04
N PRO A 108 8.02 13.77 -6.28
CA PRO A 108 8.38 15.13 -6.66
C PRO A 108 9.83 15.47 -6.33
N ASP A 109 10.53 14.61 -5.58
CA ASP A 109 11.90 14.83 -5.12
C ASP A 109 12.71 13.52 -5.22
N PRO A 110 13.72 13.43 -6.12
CA PRO A 110 14.49 12.21 -6.36
C PRO A 110 15.19 11.66 -5.12
N LYS A 111 15.50 12.49 -4.11
CA LYS A 111 16.20 12.03 -2.89
C LYS A 111 15.42 10.95 -2.14
N TYR A 112 14.09 10.92 -2.27
CA TYR A 112 13.23 9.92 -1.63
C TYR A 112 13.08 8.61 -2.43
N LYS A 113 13.71 8.48 -3.62
CA LYS A 113 13.68 7.26 -4.45
C LYS A 113 14.00 6.00 -3.64
N HIS A 114 15.07 6.05 -2.84
CA HIS A 114 15.52 4.92 -2.03
C HIS A 114 14.50 4.46 -0.97
N LEU A 115 13.71 5.38 -0.41
CA LEU A 115 12.62 5.04 0.51
C LEU A 115 11.49 4.34 -0.24
N ILE A 116 11.00 4.91 -1.35
CA ILE A 116 9.94 4.31 -2.17
C ILE A 116 10.32 2.89 -2.61
N VAL A 117 11.58 2.67 -3.01
CA VAL A 117 12.09 1.32 -3.32
C VAL A 117 12.04 0.42 -2.08
N SER A 118 12.67 0.81 -0.96
CA SER A 118 12.73 0.00 0.27
C SER A 118 11.34 -0.33 0.83
N ASP A 119 10.41 0.62 0.77
CA ASP A 119 9.03 0.48 1.24
C ASP A 119 8.24 -0.47 0.33
N LEU A 120 8.29 -0.29 -0.99
CA LEU A 120 7.62 -1.20 -1.93
C LEU A 120 8.16 -2.62 -1.84
N MET A 121 9.49 -2.79 -1.77
CA MET A 121 10.09 -4.11 -1.59
C MET A 121 9.64 -4.72 -0.25
N GLY A 122 9.66 -3.97 0.86
CA GLY A 122 9.17 -4.44 2.16
C GLY A 122 7.68 -4.84 2.16
N ILE A 123 6.84 -4.11 1.42
CA ILE A 123 5.42 -4.45 1.22
C ILE A 123 5.28 -5.77 0.44
N PHE A 124 5.98 -5.93 -0.69
CA PHE A 124 5.93 -7.15 -1.49
C PHE A 124 6.48 -8.38 -0.74
N THR A 125 7.63 -8.22 -0.05
CA THR A 125 8.22 -9.27 0.80
C THR A 125 7.27 -9.71 1.90
N LYS A 126 6.57 -8.77 2.56
CA LYS A 126 5.59 -9.11 3.60
C LYS A 126 4.40 -9.89 3.06
N ILE A 127 3.79 -9.39 1.99
CA ILE A 127 2.50 -9.92 1.49
C ILE A 127 2.70 -11.27 0.76
N TRP A 128 3.89 -11.52 0.21
CA TRP A 128 4.22 -12.79 -0.46
C TRP A 128 5.29 -13.63 0.24
N ALA A 129 5.53 -13.42 1.55
CA ALA A 129 6.62 -14.00 2.32
C ALA A 129 6.89 -15.50 2.05
N ASN A 130 5.84 -16.32 2.04
CA ASN A 130 5.92 -17.77 1.82
C ASN A 130 6.38 -18.21 0.41
N VAL A 131 6.47 -17.27 -0.54
CA VAL A 131 6.83 -17.51 -1.95
C VAL A 131 7.91 -16.51 -2.42
N TRP A 132 8.44 -15.71 -1.50
CA TRP A 132 9.42 -14.67 -1.80
C TRP A 132 10.82 -15.26 -1.98
N SER A 133 11.66 -14.67 -2.83
CA SER A 133 13.02 -15.16 -3.07
C SER A 133 13.98 -14.04 -3.44
N ALA A 134 15.26 -14.19 -3.09
CA ALA A 134 16.30 -13.20 -3.39
C ALA A 134 16.44 -12.88 -4.89
N ARG A 135 16.16 -13.84 -5.79
CA ARG A 135 16.12 -13.61 -7.25
C ARG A 135 14.94 -12.71 -7.63
N MET A 136 13.75 -12.98 -7.08
CA MET A 136 12.54 -12.19 -7.31
C MET A 136 12.72 -10.75 -6.79
N GLU A 137 13.31 -10.62 -5.61
CA GLU A 137 13.64 -9.34 -4.96
C GLU A 137 14.61 -8.51 -5.81
N TYR A 138 15.76 -9.09 -6.20
CA TYR A 138 16.78 -8.42 -7.00
C TYR A 138 16.26 -7.89 -8.34
N ILE A 139 15.48 -8.71 -9.07
CA ILE A 139 14.93 -8.30 -10.37
C ILE A 139 13.85 -7.22 -10.17
N LEU A 140 12.94 -7.38 -9.21
CA LEU A 140 11.87 -6.41 -8.98
C LEU A 140 12.43 -5.07 -8.45
N GLN A 141 13.46 -5.10 -7.61
CA GLN A 141 14.15 -3.90 -7.15
C GLN A 141 14.78 -3.12 -8.32
N ASN A 142 15.39 -3.82 -9.29
CA ASN A 142 15.90 -3.21 -10.52
C ASN A 142 14.79 -2.67 -11.44
N CYS A 143 13.61 -3.31 -11.48
CA CYS A 143 12.43 -2.78 -12.18
C CYS A 143 11.94 -1.48 -11.55
N VAL A 144 11.71 -1.47 -10.23
CA VAL A 144 11.22 -0.28 -9.51
C VAL A 144 12.24 0.85 -9.58
N ASN A 145 13.54 0.57 -9.45
CA ASN A 145 14.61 1.56 -9.62
C ASN A 145 14.66 2.19 -11.01
N ALA A 146 14.46 1.40 -12.08
CA ALA A 146 14.51 1.90 -13.45
C ALA A 146 13.26 2.70 -13.83
N LEU A 147 12.09 2.26 -13.38
CA LEU A 147 10.83 2.99 -13.57
C LEU A 147 10.85 4.33 -12.82
N LEU A 148 11.36 4.39 -11.60
CA LEU A 148 11.46 5.63 -10.80
C LEU A 148 12.40 6.69 -11.40
N ASP A 149 13.37 6.30 -12.23
CA ASP A 149 14.21 7.26 -12.97
C ASP A 149 13.48 7.86 -14.20
N THR A 150 12.36 7.27 -14.61
CA THR A 150 11.60 7.72 -15.80
C THR A 150 10.27 8.36 -15.38
N PRO A 151 10.08 9.68 -15.58
CA PRO A 151 8.85 10.37 -15.22
C PRO A 151 7.60 9.79 -15.93
N GLY A 152 6.49 9.67 -15.20
CA GLY A 152 5.20 9.22 -15.75
C GLY A 152 5.06 7.70 -15.92
N THR A 153 6.02 6.91 -15.43
CA THR A 153 5.84 5.45 -15.24
C THR A 153 4.86 5.14 -14.12
N THR A 154 4.39 3.89 -14.09
CA THR A 154 3.45 3.35 -13.10
C THR A 154 3.82 1.90 -12.78
N LEU A 155 3.12 1.25 -11.83
CA LEU A 155 3.34 -0.17 -11.54
C LEU A 155 3.07 -1.09 -12.76
N LEU A 156 2.27 -0.63 -13.73
CA LEU A 156 2.08 -1.33 -15.02
C LEU A 156 3.38 -1.46 -15.84
N GLY A 157 4.41 -0.65 -15.54
CA GLY A 157 5.73 -0.73 -16.15
C GLY A 157 6.51 -1.98 -15.76
N ILE A 158 6.19 -2.61 -14.62
CA ILE A 158 6.93 -3.78 -14.08
C ILE A 158 6.78 -5.01 -14.99
N PRO A 159 5.57 -5.51 -15.34
CA PRO A 159 5.46 -6.62 -16.28
C PRO A 159 5.97 -6.23 -17.69
N ARG A 160 5.87 -4.94 -18.06
CA ARG A 160 6.26 -4.45 -19.38
C ARG A 160 7.78 -4.45 -19.59
N ILE A 161 8.57 -3.86 -18.68
CA ILE A 161 10.04 -3.82 -18.78
C ILE A 161 10.68 -5.22 -18.82
N LEU A 162 10.02 -6.21 -18.23
CA LEU A 162 10.47 -7.62 -18.24
C LEU A 162 10.23 -8.34 -19.57
N VAL A 163 9.35 -7.84 -20.45
CA VAL A 163 8.99 -8.49 -21.73
C VAL A 163 9.29 -7.59 -22.93
N ASP A 164 8.65 -6.44 -23.00
CA ASP A 164 8.72 -5.46 -24.09
C ASP A 164 10.13 -4.85 -24.15
N LYS A 165 10.89 -5.24 -25.20
CA LYS A 165 12.28 -4.80 -25.41
C LYS A 165 12.36 -3.32 -25.77
N ASP A 166 11.44 -2.81 -26.58
CA ASP A 166 11.46 -1.43 -27.05
C ASP A 166 11.08 -0.47 -25.90
N TYR A 167 10.16 -0.87 -25.03
CA TYR A 167 9.89 -0.18 -23.78
C TYR A 167 11.09 -0.26 -22.82
N ARG A 168 11.72 -1.44 -22.68
CA ARG A 168 12.94 -1.59 -21.86
C ARG A 168 14.04 -0.65 -22.30
N GLU A 169 14.36 -0.58 -23.59
CA GLU A 169 15.37 0.35 -24.12
C GLU A 169 15.02 1.81 -23.84
N LYS A 170 13.74 2.20 -24.01
CA LYS A 170 13.25 3.55 -23.69
C LYS A 170 13.41 3.91 -22.21
N ILE A 171 13.11 2.98 -21.29
CA ILE A 171 13.32 3.19 -19.84
C ILE A 171 14.83 3.21 -19.49
N VAL A 172 15.61 2.25 -20.00
CA VAL A 172 17.05 2.09 -19.69
C VAL A 172 17.88 3.25 -20.23
N ALA A 173 17.44 3.91 -21.31
CA ALA A 173 18.02 5.17 -21.77
C ALA A 173 17.97 6.25 -20.66
N SER A 174 16.85 6.37 -19.94
CA SER A 174 16.61 7.33 -18.85
C SER A 174 17.23 6.95 -17.50
N VAL A 175 17.64 5.69 -17.29
CA VAL A 175 18.27 5.26 -16.04
C VAL A 175 19.59 6.00 -15.79
N THR A 176 19.69 6.59 -14.59
CA THR A 176 20.81 7.41 -14.11
C THR A 176 21.82 6.61 -13.30
N ASP A 177 21.36 5.59 -12.57
CA ASP A 177 22.19 4.72 -11.74
C ASP A 177 22.99 3.73 -12.61
N PRO A 178 24.34 3.76 -12.58
CA PRO A 178 25.16 2.89 -13.42
C PRO A 178 25.07 1.40 -13.04
N VAL A 179 24.71 1.06 -11.79
CA VAL A 179 24.54 -0.33 -11.34
C VAL A 179 23.24 -0.89 -11.92
N VAL A 180 22.14 -0.13 -11.81
CA VAL A 180 20.84 -0.51 -12.39
C VAL A 180 20.93 -0.58 -13.92
N LYS A 181 21.66 0.35 -14.54
CA LYS A 181 21.92 0.34 -15.99
C LYS A 181 22.76 -0.86 -16.42
N SER A 182 23.77 -1.24 -15.63
CA SER A 182 24.59 -2.43 -15.86
C SER A 182 23.78 -3.73 -15.75
N PHE A 183 22.87 -3.84 -14.77
CA PHE A 183 21.94 -4.97 -14.68
C PHE A 183 21.15 -5.13 -15.99
N TRP A 184 20.52 -4.07 -16.50
CA TRP A 184 19.73 -4.18 -17.72
C TRP A 184 20.57 -4.46 -18.98
N VAL A 185 21.70 -3.76 -19.17
CA VAL A 185 22.49 -3.83 -20.42
C VAL A 185 23.48 -4.99 -20.45
N HIS A 186 24.04 -5.40 -19.32
CA HIS A 186 25.14 -6.38 -19.25
C HIS A 186 24.78 -7.67 -18.52
N GLU A 187 23.70 -7.71 -17.73
CA GLU A 187 23.21 -8.95 -17.11
C GLU A 187 21.97 -9.46 -17.84
N TYR A 188 20.85 -8.73 -17.77
CA TYR A 188 19.52 -9.17 -18.22
C TYR A 188 19.47 -9.50 -19.72
N GLU A 189 20.05 -8.67 -20.59
CA GLU A 189 20.07 -8.99 -22.03
C GLU A 189 20.96 -10.19 -22.40
N THR A 190 21.89 -10.60 -21.54
CA THR A 190 22.71 -11.81 -21.76
C THR A 190 22.00 -13.10 -21.37
N TRP A 191 20.85 -13.01 -20.67
CA TRP A 191 20.08 -14.17 -20.24
C TRP A 191 19.42 -14.85 -21.44
N ARG A 192 19.68 -16.15 -21.59
CA ARG A 192 18.98 -17.03 -22.54
C ARG A 192 17.48 -17.03 -22.25
N ASP A 193 16.65 -17.01 -23.28
CA ASP A 193 15.19 -16.80 -23.17
C ASP A 193 14.49 -17.76 -22.20
N GLN A 194 14.90 -19.03 -22.15
CA GLN A 194 14.38 -20.02 -21.21
C GLN A 194 14.62 -19.61 -19.75
N PHE A 195 15.83 -19.18 -19.41
CA PHE A 195 16.18 -18.72 -18.06
C PHE A 195 15.55 -17.35 -17.75
N ARG A 196 15.51 -16.45 -18.75
CA ARG A 196 14.84 -15.15 -18.67
C ARG A 196 13.36 -15.33 -18.28
N ASN A 197 12.65 -16.21 -18.98
CA ASN A 197 11.25 -16.53 -18.71
C ASN A 197 11.07 -17.20 -17.34
N GLU A 198 11.88 -18.20 -16.99
CA GLU A 198 11.84 -18.83 -15.65
C GLU A 198 12.03 -17.81 -14.51
N ALA A 199 12.93 -16.85 -14.69
CA ALA A 199 13.23 -15.83 -13.68
C ALA A 199 12.12 -14.77 -13.52
N ILE A 200 11.39 -14.40 -14.59
CA ILE A 200 10.36 -13.35 -14.55
C ILE A 200 8.95 -13.85 -14.25
N VAL A 201 8.62 -15.09 -14.58
CA VAL A 201 7.26 -15.65 -14.36
C VAL A 201 6.77 -15.52 -12.90
N PRO A 202 7.58 -15.74 -11.85
CA PRO A 202 7.15 -15.49 -10.47
C PRO A 202 6.74 -14.03 -10.20
N ILE A 203 7.46 -13.06 -10.77
CA ILE A 203 7.16 -11.62 -10.66
C ILE A 203 5.89 -11.30 -11.43
N GLN A 204 5.77 -11.78 -12.66
CA GLN A 204 4.59 -11.60 -13.50
C GLN A 204 3.33 -12.19 -12.87
N ASN A 205 3.42 -13.37 -12.26
CA ASN A 205 2.29 -13.99 -11.57
C ASN A 205 1.82 -13.14 -10.38
N LYS A 206 2.75 -12.65 -9.54
CA LYS A 206 2.41 -11.87 -8.34
C LYS A 206 2.00 -10.43 -8.63
N VAL A 207 2.82 -9.69 -9.37
CA VAL A 207 2.53 -8.30 -9.76
C VAL A 207 1.37 -8.25 -10.75
N GLY A 208 1.25 -9.24 -11.65
CA GLY A 208 0.11 -9.38 -12.56
C GLY A 208 -1.20 -9.71 -11.85
N GLN A 209 -1.22 -10.56 -10.82
CA GLN A 209 -2.43 -10.79 -10.02
C GLN A 209 -3.02 -9.49 -9.46
N PHE A 210 -2.19 -8.60 -8.93
CA PHE A 210 -2.60 -7.27 -8.47
C PHE A 210 -3.11 -6.37 -9.62
N LEU A 211 -2.41 -6.33 -10.75
CA LEU A 211 -2.68 -5.42 -11.88
C LEU A 211 -3.73 -5.94 -12.88
N ASN A 212 -4.12 -7.22 -12.81
CA ASN A 212 -5.17 -7.80 -13.64
C ASN A 212 -6.56 -7.29 -13.21
N THR A 213 -6.77 -7.07 -11.91
CA THR A 213 -8.00 -6.50 -11.35
C THR A 213 -8.23 -5.09 -11.90
N SER A 214 -9.32 -4.88 -12.65
CA SER A 214 -9.57 -3.64 -13.41
C SER A 214 -9.60 -2.39 -12.54
N PHE A 215 -10.30 -2.42 -11.39
CA PHE A 215 -10.36 -1.26 -10.50
C PHE A 215 -9.01 -0.93 -9.86
N ILE A 216 -8.19 -1.93 -9.50
CA ILE A 216 -6.81 -1.73 -9.02
C ILE A 216 -5.96 -1.10 -10.13
N ARG A 217 -6.00 -1.65 -11.35
CA ARG A 217 -5.30 -1.09 -12.52
C ARG A 217 -5.68 0.35 -12.80
N ASN A 218 -6.97 0.68 -12.71
CA ASN A 218 -7.47 2.03 -12.94
C ASN A 218 -7.08 3.01 -11.82
N ILE A 219 -6.62 2.54 -10.67
CA ILE A 219 -6.07 3.34 -9.57
C ILE A 219 -4.55 3.52 -9.74
N VAL A 220 -3.79 2.43 -9.82
CA VAL A 220 -2.31 2.47 -9.80
C VAL A 220 -1.66 2.64 -11.18
N GLY A 221 -2.46 2.55 -12.25
CA GLY A 221 -2.04 2.73 -13.65
C GLY A 221 -2.17 4.16 -14.17
N GLN A 222 -2.71 5.09 -13.38
CA GLN A 222 -2.70 6.52 -13.73
C GLN A 222 -1.30 7.10 -13.50
N SER A 223 -0.72 7.77 -14.50
CA SER A 223 0.66 8.30 -14.41
C SER A 223 0.83 9.47 -13.43
N LYS A 224 -0.27 10.16 -13.11
CA LYS A 224 -0.35 11.18 -12.06
C LYS A 224 -1.43 10.81 -11.04
N SER A 225 -1.15 11.06 -9.78
CA SER A 225 -2.10 10.84 -8.68
C SER A 225 -3.10 11.99 -8.57
N THR A 226 -4.35 11.67 -8.23
CA THR A 226 -5.31 12.65 -7.73
C THR A 226 -5.27 12.76 -6.19
N LEU A 227 -4.73 11.74 -5.51
CA LEU A 227 -4.49 11.75 -4.07
C LEU A 227 -3.21 12.53 -3.69
N ASN A 228 -3.29 13.85 -3.67
CA ASN A 228 -2.17 14.70 -3.20
C ASN A 228 -2.09 14.71 -1.65
N ILE A 229 -1.48 13.67 -1.09
CA ILE A 229 -1.34 13.50 0.38
C ILE A 229 -0.62 14.69 1.03
N SER A 230 0.42 15.25 0.39
CA SER A 230 1.17 16.40 0.91
C SER A 230 0.28 17.66 1.02
N GLN A 231 -0.58 17.90 0.03
CA GLN A 231 -1.63 18.93 0.11
C GLN A 231 -2.64 18.60 1.21
N PHE A 232 -3.18 17.38 1.26
CA PHE A 232 -4.21 16.99 2.23
C PHE A 232 -3.74 17.17 3.68
N MET A 233 -2.49 16.80 3.97
CA MET A 233 -1.87 16.98 5.27
C MET A 233 -1.68 18.45 5.64
N ASN A 234 -1.34 19.32 4.69
CA ASN A 234 -1.03 20.73 4.99
C ASN A 234 -2.27 21.64 4.96
N GLU A 235 -3.28 21.31 4.15
CA GLU A 235 -4.60 21.98 4.16
C GLU A 235 -5.52 21.47 5.29
N GLY A 236 -5.20 20.35 5.93
CA GLY A 236 -6.00 19.77 7.01
C GLY A 236 -7.27 19.06 6.51
N LYS A 237 -7.16 18.35 5.39
CA LYS A 237 -8.24 17.56 4.78
C LYS A 237 -8.53 16.28 5.57
N ILE A 238 -9.67 15.66 5.27
CA ILE A 238 -10.14 14.40 5.87
C ILE A 238 -10.03 13.30 4.82
N LEU A 239 -9.00 12.47 4.90
CA LEU A 239 -8.81 11.33 3.99
C LEU A 239 -9.46 10.08 4.61
N LEU A 240 -10.38 9.46 3.88
CA LEU A 240 -11.10 8.26 4.30
C LEU A 240 -10.77 7.12 3.33
N VAL A 241 -10.04 6.11 3.79
CA VAL A 241 -9.51 5.01 2.99
C VAL A 241 -10.26 3.74 3.35
N ASN A 242 -11.36 3.48 2.61
CA ASN A 242 -12.12 2.25 2.73
C ASN A 242 -11.45 1.17 1.86
N VAL A 243 -10.66 0.29 2.47
CA VAL A 243 -9.97 -0.82 1.81
C VAL A 243 -10.56 -2.16 2.26
N SER A 244 -11.89 -2.25 2.32
CA SER A 244 -12.64 -3.42 2.79
C SER A 244 -12.20 -4.75 2.14
N LYS A 245 -11.47 -5.60 2.89
CA LYS A 245 -10.94 -6.91 2.45
C LYS A 245 -12.01 -7.78 1.81
N GLY A 246 -13.23 -7.79 2.38
CA GLY A 246 -14.37 -8.57 1.89
C GLY A 246 -14.92 -8.12 0.52
N ARG A 247 -14.47 -6.96 -0.01
CA ARG A 247 -14.86 -6.46 -1.32
C ARG A 247 -13.71 -6.45 -2.34
N ILE A 248 -12.48 -6.19 -1.90
CA ILE A 248 -11.32 -6.06 -2.81
C ILE A 248 -10.32 -7.21 -2.76
N GLY A 249 -10.43 -8.11 -1.77
CA GLY A 249 -9.45 -9.17 -1.48
C GLY A 249 -8.42 -8.73 -0.44
N GLU A 250 -7.86 -9.69 0.28
CA GLU A 250 -6.94 -9.44 1.40
C GLU A 250 -5.58 -8.86 0.96
N ASP A 251 -4.88 -9.53 0.02
CA ASP A 251 -3.63 -9.03 -0.57
C ASP A 251 -3.79 -7.61 -1.15
N ASN A 252 -4.88 -7.35 -1.87
CA ASN A 252 -5.16 -6.05 -2.49
C ASN A 252 -5.40 -4.95 -1.46
N SER A 253 -6.09 -5.25 -0.36
CA SER A 253 -6.30 -4.35 0.77
C SER A 253 -4.99 -4.04 1.49
N ALA A 254 -4.18 -5.05 1.80
CA ALA A 254 -2.87 -4.89 2.41
C ALA A 254 -1.92 -4.07 1.50
N LEU A 255 -1.87 -4.37 0.20
CA LEU A 255 -1.07 -3.65 -0.81
C LEU A 255 -1.46 -2.17 -0.89
N LEU A 256 -2.74 -1.86 -1.12
CA LEU A 256 -3.20 -0.47 -1.24
C LEU A 256 -3.04 0.31 0.08
N GLY A 257 -3.46 -0.29 1.20
CA GLY A 257 -3.36 0.35 2.51
C GLY A 257 -1.91 0.68 2.87
N ALA A 258 -0.99 -0.28 2.74
CA ALA A 258 0.42 -0.07 3.06
C ALA A 258 1.08 0.98 2.14
N MET A 259 0.84 0.93 0.82
CA MET A 259 1.36 1.96 -0.09
C MET A 259 0.82 3.36 0.24
N ILE A 260 -0.44 3.48 0.69
CA ILE A 260 -1.00 4.75 1.15
C ILE A 260 -0.28 5.24 2.41
N ILE A 261 0.03 4.38 3.39
CA ILE A 261 0.81 4.81 4.57
C ILE A 261 2.23 5.23 4.18
N THR A 262 2.87 4.56 3.21
CA THR A 262 4.15 4.98 2.62
C THR A 262 4.06 6.38 2.00
N LYS A 263 2.99 6.72 1.27
CA LYS A 263 2.79 8.09 0.77
C LYS A 263 2.50 9.11 1.88
N ILE A 264 1.85 8.72 2.98
CA ILE A 264 1.68 9.56 4.18
C ILE A 264 3.02 9.80 4.89
N GLN A 265 3.88 8.78 5.02
CA GLN A 265 5.25 8.91 5.52
C GLN A 265 6.06 9.91 4.70
N LEU A 266 6.08 9.76 3.38
CA LEU A 266 6.84 10.62 2.49
C LEU A 266 6.34 12.08 2.52
N ALA A 267 5.02 12.27 2.47
CA ALA A 267 4.38 13.58 2.66
C ALA A 267 4.67 14.19 4.04
N ALA A 268 4.78 13.39 5.10
CA ALA A 268 5.22 13.86 6.41
C ALA A 268 6.69 14.31 6.38
N MET A 269 7.59 13.52 5.80
CA MET A 269 9.02 13.83 5.69
C MET A 269 9.29 15.08 4.83
N GLU A 270 8.45 15.37 3.83
CA GLU A 270 8.50 16.63 3.06
C GLU A 270 8.29 17.88 3.92
N ARG A 271 7.49 17.78 4.99
CA ARG A 271 7.24 18.88 5.94
C ARG A 271 8.50 19.34 6.68
N VAL A 272 9.65 18.66 6.54
CA VAL A 272 10.96 19.17 6.98
C VAL A 272 11.24 20.59 6.46
N ARG A 273 10.70 20.94 5.28
CA ARG A 273 10.79 22.28 4.66
C ARG A 273 9.96 23.37 5.35
N ILE A 274 9.00 22.99 6.20
CA ILE A 274 8.09 23.89 6.94
C ILE A 274 8.61 24.02 8.38
N PRO A 275 8.67 25.20 9.02
CA PRO A 275 9.01 25.34 10.44
C PRO A 275 8.05 24.55 11.34
N GLU A 276 8.52 23.96 12.45
CA GLU A 276 7.67 23.07 13.25
C GLU A 276 6.46 23.78 13.89
N GLU A 277 6.60 25.07 14.22
CA GLU A 277 5.50 25.91 14.70
C GLU A 277 4.34 25.98 13.69
N ASP A 278 4.66 26.07 12.39
CA ASP A 278 3.69 26.20 11.29
C ASP A 278 3.14 24.85 10.80
N ARG A 279 3.74 23.72 11.20
CA ARG A 279 3.27 22.37 10.84
C ARG A 279 1.94 22.07 11.56
N ARG A 280 0.85 22.00 10.80
CA ARG A 280 -0.47 21.53 11.29
C ARG A 280 -0.41 20.05 11.67
N ASP A 281 -0.92 19.73 12.85
CA ASP A 281 -1.15 18.35 13.27
C ASP A 281 -2.06 17.60 12.29
N PHE A 282 -1.66 16.37 11.96
CA PHE A 282 -2.42 15.46 11.10
C PHE A 282 -2.50 14.09 11.76
N TYR A 283 -3.72 13.59 11.95
CA TYR A 283 -3.98 12.38 12.74
C TYR A 283 -4.21 11.16 11.82
N LEU A 284 -3.36 10.15 11.91
CA LEU A 284 -3.49 8.91 11.13
C LEU A 284 -4.06 7.81 12.05
N TYR A 285 -5.34 7.52 11.86
CA TYR A 285 -6.04 6.39 12.46
C TYR A 285 -5.87 5.15 11.57
N VAL A 286 -5.44 4.05 12.16
CA VAL A 286 -5.31 2.75 11.48
C VAL A 286 -5.97 1.70 12.37
N ASP A 287 -7.13 1.18 11.95
CA ASP A 287 -7.71 0.00 12.59
C ASP A 287 -7.11 -1.27 11.97
N GLU A 288 -6.95 -2.31 12.80
CA GLU A 288 -6.22 -3.54 12.50
C GLU A 288 -4.87 -3.28 11.79
N PHE A 289 -4.02 -2.43 12.39
CA PHE A 289 -2.80 -1.89 11.77
C PHE A 289 -1.72 -2.92 11.42
N GLN A 290 -1.77 -4.12 12.02
CA GLN A 290 -0.91 -5.25 11.68
C GLN A 290 -0.96 -5.62 10.19
N ASN A 291 -2.09 -5.35 9.51
CA ASN A 291 -2.24 -5.60 8.09
C ASN A 291 -1.24 -4.77 7.25
N PHE A 292 -1.01 -3.52 7.64
CA PHE A 292 -0.25 -2.55 6.85
C PHE A 292 1.18 -2.32 7.37
N ALA A 293 1.47 -2.69 8.62
CA ALA A 293 2.77 -2.46 9.23
C ALA A 293 3.93 -3.18 8.51
N THR A 294 4.97 -2.43 8.15
CA THR A 294 6.23 -2.91 7.57
C THR A 294 7.40 -2.66 8.52
N ASP A 295 8.57 -3.24 8.23
CA ASP A 295 9.80 -2.92 8.96
C ASP A 295 10.17 -1.42 8.89
N SER A 296 9.80 -0.72 7.81
CA SER A 296 9.96 0.74 7.69
C SER A 296 8.92 1.55 8.48
N PHE A 297 7.75 0.98 8.77
CA PHE A 297 6.75 1.60 9.64
C PHE A 297 7.28 1.82 11.08
N ALA A 298 8.19 0.96 11.53
CA ALA A 298 8.93 1.14 12.79
C ALA A 298 9.77 2.45 12.82
N SER A 299 10.34 2.84 11.67
CA SER A 299 11.05 4.12 11.52
C SER A 299 10.09 5.30 11.56
N ILE A 300 8.89 5.19 10.97
CA ILE A 300 7.84 6.23 11.07
C ILE A 300 7.52 6.52 12.54
N LEU A 301 7.25 5.47 13.33
CA LEU A 301 6.94 5.57 14.77
C LEU A 301 8.00 6.32 15.59
N SER A 302 9.26 6.30 15.15
CA SER A 302 10.38 6.96 15.85
C SER A 302 10.61 8.42 15.39
N GLU A 303 10.04 8.84 14.25
CA GLU A 303 10.28 10.18 13.68
C GLU A 303 9.03 11.05 13.47
N ALA A 304 7.85 10.46 13.29
CA ALA A 304 6.62 11.12 12.87
C ALA A 304 6.21 12.32 13.73
N ARG A 305 6.50 12.27 15.04
CA ARG A 305 6.35 13.38 16.00
C ARG A 305 6.96 14.69 15.49
N LYS A 306 8.17 14.66 14.90
CA LYS A 306 8.86 15.84 14.34
C LYS A 306 8.03 16.46 13.21
N TYR A 307 7.41 15.61 12.39
CA TYR A 307 6.65 16.01 11.20
C TYR A 307 5.19 16.36 11.51
N ARG A 308 4.77 16.37 12.79
CA ARG A 308 3.36 16.56 13.23
C ARG A 308 2.40 15.57 12.55
N LEU A 309 2.88 14.33 12.34
CA LEU A 309 2.08 13.17 11.98
C LEU A 309 1.84 12.37 13.25
N ASN A 310 0.57 12.21 13.62
CA ASN A 310 0.17 11.69 14.93
C ASN A 310 -0.56 10.36 14.73
N LEU A 311 0.10 9.24 15.07
CA LEU A 311 -0.42 7.89 14.84
C LEU A 311 -1.39 7.46 15.95
N ILE A 312 -2.53 6.88 15.58
CA ILE A 312 -3.47 6.18 16.46
C ILE A 312 -3.68 4.79 15.89
N LEU A 313 -3.11 3.78 16.55
CA LEU A 313 -2.94 2.43 16.03
C LEU A 313 -3.74 1.42 16.85
N ALA A 314 -4.65 0.67 16.20
CA ALA A 314 -5.43 -0.38 16.84
C ALA A 314 -5.21 -1.75 16.19
N HIS A 315 -5.19 -2.81 17.00
CA HIS A 315 -5.01 -4.21 16.59
C HIS A 315 -5.57 -5.16 17.66
N GLN A 316 -5.49 -6.47 17.45
CA GLN A 316 -6.11 -7.46 18.35
C GLN A 316 -5.17 -8.04 19.41
N TYR A 317 -3.98 -8.48 19.01
CA TYR A 317 -3.02 -9.16 19.89
C TYR A 317 -1.56 -8.88 19.48
N VAL A 318 -0.65 -8.84 20.47
CA VAL A 318 0.75 -8.39 20.29
C VAL A 318 1.52 -9.27 19.31
N GLY A 319 1.18 -10.57 19.26
CA GLY A 319 1.77 -11.53 18.33
C GLY A 319 1.62 -11.18 16.85
N GLN A 320 0.64 -10.33 16.47
CA GLN A 320 0.50 -9.86 15.08
C GLN A 320 1.57 -8.85 14.65
N LEU A 321 2.34 -8.31 15.60
CA LEU A 321 3.38 -7.30 15.38
C LEU A 321 4.78 -7.91 15.26
N VAL A 322 4.85 -9.24 15.22
CA VAL A 322 6.08 -10.04 15.09
C VAL A 322 5.96 -10.90 13.84
N THR A 323 7.05 -11.01 13.10
CA THR A 323 7.23 -12.01 12.03
C THR A 323 8.35 -12.97 12.42
N ASP A 324 8.48 -14.09 11.73
CA ASP A 324 9.53 -15.11 11.96
C ASP A 324 10.97 -14.55 11.87
N VAL A 325 11.13 -13.34 11.33
CA VAL A 325 12.42 -12.66 11.09
C VAL A 325 12.55 -11.26 11.73
N SER A 326 11.48 -10.69 12.30
CA SER A 326 11.51 -9.31 12.84
C SER A 326 10.49 -9.07 13.95
N THR A 327 10.96 -8.47 15.05
CA THR A 327 10.13 -7.89 16.12
C THR A 327 10.04 -6.35 16.04
N LYS A 328 10.70 -5.72 15.06
CA LYS A 328 10.94 -4.26 15.04
C LYS A 328 9.67 -3.42 15.12
N VAL A 329 8.58 -3.88 14.52
CA VAL A 329 7.28 -3.20 14.58
C VAL A 329 6.74 -3.17 16.00
N ARG A 330 6.70 -4.32 16.70
CA ARG A 330 6.35 -4.38 18.13
C ARG A 330 7.26 -3.45 18.94
N ASP A 331 8.57 -3.60 18.80
CA ASP A 331 9.54 -2.93 19.66
C ASP A 331 9.52 -1.40 19.45
N ALA A 332 9.29 -0.93 18.22
CA ALA A 332 9.12 0.49 17.92
C ALA A 332 7.74 1.05 18.31
N VAL A 333 6.69 0.23 18.40
CA VAL A 333 5.42 0.66 19.00
C VAL A 333 5.63 0.89 20.50
N PHE A 334 6.00 -0.15 21.26
CA PHE A 334 6.15 -0.05 22.71
C PHE A 334 7.23 0.96 23.14
N GLY A 335 8.30 1.13 22.34
CA GLY A 335 9.35 2.11 22.60
C GLY A 335 9.02 3.58 22.29
N ASN A 336 7.96 3.89 21.52
CA ASN A 336 7.65 5.26 21.09
C ASN A 336 6.24 5.77 21.47
N VAL A 337 5.29 4.91 21.85
CA VAL A 337 3.92 5.37 22.17
C VAL A 337 3.81 5.93 23.59
N GLY A 338 3.48 7.21 23.70
CA GLY A 338 3.28 7.89 24.98
C GLY A 338 1.94 7.63 25.65
N THR A 339 0.94 7.14 24.91
CA THR A 339 -0.36 6.71 25.46
C THR A 339 -0.72 5.30 25.01
N MET A 340 -1.07 4.46 25.98
CA MET A 340 -1.45 3.06 25.79
C MET A 340 -2.83 2.80 26.40
N ILE A 341 -3.70 2.14 25.64
CA ILE A 341 -5.08 1.79 26.05
C ILE A 341 -5.30 0.29 25.78
N SER A 342 -5.48 -0.49 26.85
CA SER A 342 -5.86 -1.90 26.76
C SER A 342 -7.33 -2.06 27.09
N PHE A 343 -8.09 -2.65 26.17
CA PHE A 343 -9.33 -3.36 26.48
C PHE A 343 -8.98 -4.79 26.93
N ARG A 344 -9.97 -5.70 26.98
CA ARG A 344 -9.76 -7.14 27.24
C ARG A 344 -8.90 -7.80 26.15
N VAL A 345 -7.86 -8.52 26.58
CA VAL A 345 -6.86 -9.18 25.71
C VAL A 345 -6.77 -10.71 25.93
N GLY A 346 -5.86 -11.40 25.23
CA GLY A 346 -5.50 -12.80 25.51
C GLY A 346 -4.62 -12.96 26.76
N ALA A 347 -4.44 -14.18 27.26
CA ALA A 347 -3.57 -14.43 28.42
C ALA A 347 -2.09 -14.15 28.10
N THR A 348 -1.62 -14.56 26.92
CA THR A 348 -0.27 -14.28 26.40
C THR A 348 -0.02 -12.78 26.16
N ASP A 349 -1.07 -12.03 25.78
CA ASP A 349 -0.98 -10.57 25.67
C ASP A 349 -0.96 -9.92 27.05
N ALA A 350 -1.74 -10.44 28.00
CA ALA A 350 -1.81 -9.94 29.36
C ALA A 350 -0.50 -10.14 30.14
N GLU A 351 0.19 -11.27 29.94
CA GLU A 351 1.55 -11.51 30.44
C GLU A 351 2.55 -10.47 29.90
N PHE A 352 2.48 -10.14 28.60
CA PHE A 352 3.33 -9.11 28.00
C PHE A 352 2.99 -7.69 28.50
N LEU A 353 1.69 -7.37 28.60
CA LEU A 353 1.21 -6.04 29.00
C LEU A 353 1.31 -5.79 30.51
N GLU A 354 1.31 -6.80 31.37
CA GLU A 354 1.48 -6.64 32.82
C GLU A 354 2.75 -5.85 33.16
N LEU A 355 3.83 -6.02 32.39
CA LEU A 355 5.07 -5.26 32.53
C LEU A 355 4.90 -3.74 32.32
N GLU A 356 3.89 -3.34 31.55
CA GLU A 356 3.52 -1.94 31.36
C GLU A 356 2.54 -1.45 32.44
N PHE A 357 1.61 -2.29 32.87
CA PHE A 357 0.48 -1.93 33.75
C PHE A 357 0.72 -2.19 35.26
N THR A 358 1.83 -2.83 35.63
CA THR A 358 2.26 -3.05 37.02
C THR A 358 2.72 -1.76 37.72
N PRO A 359 2.52 -1.60 39.04
CA PRO A 359 1.83 -2.50 39.97
C PRO A 359 0.30 -2.37 40.01
N GLU A 360 -0.30 -1.42 39.30
CA GLU A 360 -1.74 -1.14 39.42
C GLU A 360 -2.68 -2.21 38.83
N PHE A 361 -2.25 -3.00 37.83
CA PHE A 361 -3.03 -4.13 37.29
C PHE A 361 -2.16 -5.35 36.98
N LEU A 362 -2.75 -6.54 37.11
CA LEU A 362 -2.12 -7.84 36.84
C LEU A 362 -2.75 -8.54 35.61
N GLN A 363 -2.16 -9.66 35.16
CA GLN A 363 -2.65 -10.41 33.99
C GLN A 363 -4.13 -10.78 34.11
N GLY A 364 -4.57 -11.18 35.31
CA GLY A 364 -5.95 -11.56 35.59
C GLY A 364 -6.95 -10.43 35.35
N ASP A 365 -6.56 -9.19 35.61
CA ASP A 365 -7.41 -8.01 35.40
C ASP A 365 -7.58 -7.73 33.90
N LEU A 366 -6.47 -7.79 33.14
CA LEU A 366 -6.43 -7.60 31.68
C LEU A 366 -7.22 -8.66 30.89
N VAL A 367 -7.30 -9.89 31.41
CA VAL A 367 -8.08 -10.99 30.81
C VAL A 367 -9.58 -10.91 31.15
N ASN A 368 -9.94 -10.44 32.35
CA ASN A 368 -11.33 -10.42 32.82
C ASN A 368 -12.09 -9.10 32.57
N LEU A 369 -11.41 -8.08 32.02
CA LEU A 369 -11.98 -6.75 31.77
C LEU A 369 -13.31 -6.81 30.96
N PRO A 370 -14.39 -6.13 31.38
CA PRO A 370 -15.65 -6.09 30.64
C PRO A 370 -15.54 -5.35 29.29
N ASN A 371 -16.52 -5.53 28.40
CA ASN A 371 -16.63 -4.73 27.18
C ASN A 371 -16.75 -3.24 27.54
N HIS A 372 -16.20 -2.35 26.71
CA HIS A 372 -16.15 -0.89 26.93
C HIS A 372 -15.36 -0.41 28.15
N HIS A 373 -14.85 -1.30 28.99
CA HIS A 373 -13.88 -0.95 30.03
C HIS A 373 -12.46 -1.02 29.46
N ILE A 374 -11.61 -0.11 29.95
CA ILE A 374 -10.20 0.03 29.55
C ILE A 374 -9.31 0.24 30.78
N TYR A 375 -8.09 -0.28 30.68
CA TYR A 375 -6.94 0.20 31.46
C TYR A 375 -6.06 1.04 30.56
N LEU A 376 -5.56 2.17 31.07
CA LEU A 376 -4.74 3.07 30.26
C LEU A 376 -3.59 3.73 31.04
N LYS A 377 -2.51 3.97 30.30
CA LYS A 377 -1.40 4.85 30.66
C LYS A 377 -1.55 6.09 29.77
N LEU A 378 -1.93 7.22 30.36
CA LEU A 378 -2.27 8.43 29.62
C LEU A 378 -1.07 9.38 29.62
N MET A 379 -0.71 9.91 28.45
CA MET A 379 0.23 11.03 28.35
C MET A 379 -0.46 12.31 28.83
N VAL A 380 0.08 12.93 29.88
CA VAL A 380 -0.43 14.19 30.44
C VAL A 380 0.71 15.21 30.49
N GLU A 381 0.63 16.22 29.62
CA GLU A 381 1.60 17.33 29.47
C GLU A 381 3.05 16.91 29.18
N GLY A 382 3.24 15.68 28.70
CA GLY A 382 4.53 15.03 28.44
C GLY A 382 4.99 14.04 29.52
N VAL A 383 4.23 13.83 30.60
CA VAL A 383 4.51 12.85 31.66
C VAL A 383 3.49 11.72 31.60
N THR A 384 3.96 10.47 31.60
CA THR A 384 3.07 9.31 31.57
C THR A 384 2.39 9.14 32.93
N SER A 385 1.06 9.00 32.95
CA SER A 385 0.33 8.72 34.19
C SER A 385 0.73 7.36 34.76
N ARG A 386 0.50 7.17 36.07
CA ARG A 386 0.28 5.81 36.59
C ARG A 386 -0.87 5.16 35.79
N PRO A 387 -0.86 3.83 35.60
CA PRO A 387 -1.99 3.14 35.02
C PRO A 387 -3.26 3.39 35.83
N PHE A 388 -4.40 3.52 35.15
CA PHE A 388 -5.71 3.62 35.81
C PHE A 388 -6.82 2.98 34.97
N SER A 389 -8.01 2.82 35.56
CA SER A 389 -9.18 2.22 34.93
C SER A 389 -10.24 3.25 34.54
N SER A 390 -10.95 2.95 33.45
CA SER A 390 -12.00 3.81 32.89
C SER A 390 -13.02 2.99 32.09
N THR A 391 -14.21 3.54 31.90
CA THR A 391 -15.14 3.10 30.85
C THR A 391 -15.08 4.10 29.69
N THR A 392 -14.91 3.62 28.46
CA THR A 392 -14.93 4.46 27.26
C THR A 392 -16.26 5.19 27.11
N LEU A 393 -16.27 6.34 26.41
CA LEU A 393 -17.53 6.98 26.03
C LEU A 393 -18.34 6.05 25.11
N PRO A 394 -19.69 5.99 25.23
CA PRO A 394 -20.55 5.34 24.24
C PRO A 394 -20.43 6.03 22.88
N PRO A 395 -20.94 5.44 21.78
CA PRO A 395 -20.87 6.07 20.46
C PRO A 395 -21.41 7.50 20.50
N LEU A 396 -20.58 8.47 20.11
CA LEU A 396 -21.02 9.85 19.97
C LEU A 396 -22.00 9.93 18.80
N GLU A 397 -23.21 10.35 19.10
CA GLU A 397 -24.27 10.67 18.15
C GLU A 397 -24.27 12.17 17.91
N PHE A 398 -24.19 12.58 16.65
CA PHE A 398 -24.38 13.97 16.22
C PHE A 398 -25.60 14.08 15.32
N GLU A 399 -26.17 15.28 15.20
CA GLU A 399 -27.31 15.55 14.32
C GLU A 399 -26.97 15.16 12.87
N ARG A 400 -27.55 14.05 12.41
CA ARG A 400 -27.30 13.45 11.09
C ARG A 400 -28.13 14.20 10.05
N ILE A 401 -27.46 14.81 9.08
CA ILE A 401 -28.13 15.46 7.95
C ILE A 401 -28.47 14.40 6.90
N SER A 402 -29.71 14.39 6.44
CA SER A 402 -30.15 13.55 5.31
C SER A 402 -29.27 13.78 4.09
N ASP A 403 -28.92 12.69 3.39
CA ASP A 403 -28.06 12.67 2.21
C ASP A 403 -26.62 13.21 2.42
N ALA A 404 -26.17 13.38 3.66
CA ALA A 404 -24.81 13.91 3.95
C ALA A 404 -23.72 13.02 3.34
N LYS A 405 -23.83 11.70 3.50
CA LYS A 405 -22.89 10.71 2.93
C LYS A 405 -22.86 10.79 1.40
N GLU A 406 -24.02 10.78 0.77
CA GLU A 406 -24.19 10.79 -0.69
C GLU A 406 -23.65 12.10 -1.28
N LYS A 407 -23.87 13.22 -0.59
CA LYS A 407 -23.34 14.54 -0.93
C LYS A 407 -21.82 14.61 -0.77
N VAL A 408 -21.24 14.01 0.27
CA VAL A 408 -19.79 13.89 0.46
C VAL A 408 -19.16 13.03 -0.63
N ILE A 409 -19.71 11.84 -0.91
CA ILE A 409 -19.22 10.95 -1.98
C ILE A 409 -19.24 11.67 -3.32
N ARG A 410 -20.33 12.39 -3.65
CA ARG A 410 -20.43 13.15 -4.90
C ARG A 410 -19.36 14.26 -5.01
N VAL A 411 -19.23 15.11 -3.99
CA VAL A 411 -18.22 16.19 -3.97
C VAL A 411 -16.79 15.64 -4.01
N SER A 412 -16.54 14.48 -3.39
CA SER A 412 -15.26 13.77 -3.43
C SER A 412 -14.96 13.24 -4.84
N ARG A 413 -15.94 12.62 -5.52
CA ARG A 413 -15.81 12.16 -6.91
C ARG A 413 -15.51 13.32 -7.87
N GLU A 414 -16.32 14.39 -7.82
CA GLU A 414 -16.20 15.59 -8.67
C GLU A 414 -14.79 16.21 -8.64
N ARG A 415 -14.08 16.10 -7.51
CA ARG A 415 -12.75 16.68 -7.31
C ARG A 415 -11.63 15.68 -7.59
N TYR A 416 -11.69 14.52 -6.93
CA TYR A 416 -10.56 13.61 -6.77
C TYR A 416 -10.65 12.33 -7.60
N ALA A 417 -11.78 12.03 -8.24
CA ALA A 417 -11.92 10.90 -9.15
C ALA A 417 -11.93 11.34 -10.63
N ARG A 418 -11.80 10.38 -11.55
CA ARG A 418 -12.04 10.62 -13.00
C ARG A 418 -13.00 9.55 -13.54
N PRO A 419 -13.82 9.84 -14.57
CA PRO A 419 -14.67 8.83 -15.19
C PRO A 419 -13.83 7.66 -15.69
N ARG A 420 -14.26 6.43 -15.40
CA ARG A 420 -13.56 5.20 -15.76
C ARG A 420 -13.13 5.12 -17.22
N ALA A 421 -13.99 5.53 -18.16
CA ALA A 421 -13.69 5.51 -19.58
C ALA A 421 -12.45 6.35 -19.95
N GLU A 422 -12.31 7.56 -19.39
CA GLU A 422 -11.11 8.38 -19.60
C GLU A 422 -9.84 7.71 -19.05
N VAL A 423 -9.96 6.97 -17.95
CA VAL A 423 -8.83 6.32 -17.28
C VAL A 423 -8.40 5.07 -18.05
N GLU A 424 -9.34 4.25 -18.50
CA GLU A 424 -9.06 3.07 -19.33
C GLU A 424 -8.49 3.47 -20.70
N GLU A 425 -8.96 4.56 -21.30
CA GLU A 425 -8.37 5.13 -22.54
C GLU A 425 -6.91 5.58 -22.32
N LYS A 426 -6.65 6.36 -21.26
CA LYS A 426 -5.29 6.83 -20.92
C LYS A 426 -4.35 5.68 -20.59
N ILE A 427 -4.83 4.63 -19.93
CA ILE A 427 -4.07 3.41 -19.63
C ILE A 427 -3.79 2.59 -20.90
N SER A 428 -4.76 2.46 -21.80
CA SER A 428 -4.58 1.76 -23.10
C SER A 428 -3.55 2.45 -23.99
N ARG A 429 -3.60 3.78 -24.06
CA ARG A 429 -2.62 4.61 -24.76
C ARG A 429 -1.23 4.53 -24.11
N TRP A 430 -1.16 4.51 -22.78
CA TRP A 430 0.09 4.34 -22.04
C TRP A 430 0.70 2.94 -22.22
N SER A 431 -0.11 1.88 -22.27
CA SER A 431 0.36 0.50 -22.40
C SER A 431 0.76 0.12 -23.82
N GLY A 432 0.42 0.94 -24.83
CA GLY A 432 0.63 0.62 -26.24
C GLY A 432 -0.35 -0.43 -26.78
N VAL A 433 -1.42 -0.74 -26.05
CA VAL A 433 -2.45 -1.73 -26.46
C VAL A 433 -3.55 -1.07 -27.31
N GLY A 434 -3.56 0.27 -27.40
CA GLY A 434 -4.41 1.03 -28.31
C GLY A 434 -3.62 2.01 -29.16
N GLY A 435 -3.35 1.63 -30.42
CA GLY A 435 -2.89 2.52 -31.50
C GLY A 435 -1.37 2.61 -31.66
N ASP A 436 -0.81 1.75 -32.51
CA ASP A 436 0.33 2.09 -33.38
C ASP A 436 -0.20 2.41 -34.80
N ASP A 437 -1.22 3.29 -34.84
CA ASP A 437 -1.90 3.77 -36.06
C ASP A 437 -1.58 5.26 -36.29
N GLY A 438 -0.28 5.59 -36.29
CA GLY A 438 0.28 6.81 -36.86
C GLY A 438 0.29 8.08 -35.99
N ASP A 439 1.08 9.06 -36.45
CA ASP A 439 1.21 10.42 -35.89
C ASP A 439 -0.08 11.25 -36.08
N GLY A 440 -1.11 10.92 -35.31
CA GLY A 440 -2.39 11.61 -35.28
C GLY A 440 -2.35 12.90 -34.44
N ALA A 441 -2.25 14.05 -35.11
CA ALA A 441 -2.64 15.33 -34.50
C ALA A 441 -4.11 15.26 -34.03
N PRO A 442 -4.50 15.97 -32.95
CA PRO A 442 -5.84 15.84 -32.35
C PRO A 442 -6.95 16.11 -33.38
N ALA A 443 -7.95 15.22 -33.40
CA ALA A 443 -9.01 15.22 -34.40
C ALA A 443 -9.84 16.52 -34.37
N GLY A 444 -9.69 17.35 -35.40
CA GLY A 444 -10.59 18.46 -35.69
C GLY A 444 -11.79 18.00 -36.51
N ASP A 445 -12.94 18.64 -36.27
CA ASP A 445 -14.26 18.43 -36.88
C ASP A 445 -14.28 17.65 -38.20
N GLY A 446 -14.93 16.47 -38.19
CA GLY A 446 -14.97 15.51 -39.29
C GLY A 446 -15.71 15.96 -40.55
N LYS A 447 -15.17 16.94 -41.27
CA LYS A 447 -15.57 17.33 -42.62
C LYS A 447 -14.59 16.75 -43.63
N LEU A 448 -15.02 15.70 -44.34
CA LEU A 448 -14.34 15.19 -45.52
C LEU A 448 -14.18 16.31 -46.56
N GLN A 449 -13.01 16.43 -47.16
CA GLN A 449 -12.69 17.44 -48.17
C GLN A 449 -12.29 16.75 -49.48
N GLU A 450 -12.71 17.32 -50.61
CA GLU A 450 -12.31 16.82 -51.93
C GLU A 450 -10.87 17.24 -52.27
N SER A 451 -10.14 16.31 -52.87
CA SER A 451 -8.78 16.51 -53.37
C SER A 451 -8.59 15.72 -54.67
N ILE A 452 -7.56 16.02 -55.44
CA ILE A 452 -7.19 15.28 -56.65
C ILE A 452 -6.06 14.30 -56.29
N CYS A 453 -6.17 13.05 -56.74
CA CYS A 453 -5.09 12.05 -56.59
C CYS A 453 -3.89 12.42 -57.45
N TRP A 454 -2.71 12.58 -56.83
CA TRP A 454 -1.47 12.97 -57.49
C TRP A 454 -0.93 11.91 -58.46
N ASN A 455 -1.33 10.64 -58.30
CA ASN A 455 -0.88 9.54 -59.16
C ASN A 455 -1.80 9.31 -60.39
N CYS A 456 -3.11 9.52 -60.28
CA CYS A 456 -4.06 9.15 -61.35
C CYS A 456 -5.08 10.25 -61.73
N GLY A 457 -4.98 11.46 -61.17
CA GLY A 457 -5.82 12.60 -61.53
C GLY A 457 -7.30 12.52 -61.11
N LYS A 458 -7.73 11.41 -60.47
CA LYS A 458 -9.12 11.23 -60.03
C LYS A 458 -9.39 11.96 -58.71
N THR A 459 -10.58 12.54 -58.57
CA THR A 459 -11.06 13.13 -57.31
C THR A 459 -11.17 12.06 -56.21
N ALA A 460 -10.81 12.42 -54.98
CA ALA A 460 -10.87 11.58 -53.80
C ALA A 460 -11.23 12.43 -52.56
N THR A 461 -11.99 11.86 -51.63
CA THR A 461 -12.34 12.50 -50.36
C THR A 461 -11.33 12.13 -49.27
N VAL A 462 -10.83 13.12 -48.54
CA VAL A 462 -9.85 12.94 -47.44
C VAL A 462 -10.35 13.56 -46.14
N PRO A 463 -10.02 12.98 -44.96
CA PRO A 463 -10.45 13.49 -43.65
C PRO A 463 -9.59 14.66 -43.14
N PHE A 464 -8.61 15.11 -43.90
CA PHE A 464 -7.73 16.23 -43.58
C PHE A 464 -7.75 17.27 -44.71
N LYS A 465 -7.42 18.53 -44.40
CA LYS A 465 -7.29 19.58 -45.41
C LYS A 465 -5.99 19.38 -46.22
N PRO A 466 -6.01 19.22 -47.55
CA PRO A 466 -4.80 19.12 -48.36
C PRO A 466 -3.92 20.36 -48.21
N ASP A 467 -2.62 20.17 -47.94
CA ASP A 467 -1.66 21.27 -47.71
C ASP A 467 -0.91 21.72 -48.97
N GLY A 468 -1.13 21.02 -50.09
CA GLY A 468 -0.47 21.25 -51.38
C GLY A 468 1.01 20.85 -51.43
N LYS A 469 1.53 20.19 -50.39
CA LYS A 469 2.93 19.77 -50.29
C LYS A 469 3.07 18.26 -50.25
N ARG A 470 2.22 17.58 -49.48
CA ARG A 470 2.19 16.11 -49.36
C ARG A 470 1.36 15.50 -50.49
N PRO A 471 1.80 14.40 -51.11
CA PRO A 471 1.04 13.74 -52.17
C PRO A 471 -0.24 13.10 -51.63
N VAL A 472 -1.39 13.43 -52.25
CA VAL A 472 -2.68 12.81 -51.92
C VAL A 472 -2.96 11.67 -52.89
N TYR A 473 -3.34 10.50 -52.38
CA TYR A 473 -3.68 9.32 -53.18
C TYR A 473 -5.15 8.95 -52.99
N CYS A 474 -5.80 8.50 -54.06
CA CYS A 474 -7.09 7.81 -53.95
C CYS A 474 -6.89 6.37 -53.44
N LEU A 475 -7.93 5.79 -52.83
CA LEU A 475 -7.86 4.48 -52.16
C LEU A 475 -7.30 3.35 -53.04
N SER A 476 -7.55 3.38 -54.35
CA SER A 476 -7.00 2.39 -55.29
C SER A 476 -5.50 2.53 -55.54
N CYS A 477 -4.98 3.76 -55.58
CA CYS A 477 -3.55 3.99 -55.76
C CYS A 477 -2.77 3.85 -54.46
N LEU A 478 -3.38 4.22 -53.32
CA LEU A 478 -2.79 3.97 -52.00
C LEU A 478 -2.56 2.46 -51.79
N ARG A 479 -3.57 1.63 -52.04
CA ARG A 479 -3.44 0.16 -51.98
C ARG A 479 -2.40 -0.41 -52.94
N GLN A 480 -2.21 0.19 -54.11
CA GLN A 480 -1.16 -0.24 -55.04
C GLN A 480 0.25 0.15 -54.57
N ILE A 481 0.38 1.19 -53.75
CA ILE A 481 1.64 1.56 -53.06
C ILE A 481 1.89 0.59 -51.87
N GLU A 482 0.85 0.33 -51.06
CA GLU A 482 0.90 -0.63 -49.94
C GLU A 482 1.24 -2.06 -50.42
N ASP A 483 0.69 -2.50 -51.56
CA ASP A 483 1.01 -3.76 -52.25
C ASP A 483 2.43 -3.80 -52.87
N GLY A 484 3.20 -2.71 -52.82
CA GLY A 484 4.51 -2.58 -53.48
C GLY A 484 4.47 -2.55 -55.01
N LYS A 485 3.28 -2.41 -55.62
CA LYS A 485 3.06 -2.40 -57.08
C LYS A 485 3.25 -1.01 -57.72
N LEU A 486 3.41 0.02 -56.90
CA LEU A 486 3.54 1.41 -57.32
C LEU A 486 4.49 2.15 -56.35
N VAL A 487 5.47 2.86 -56.89
CA VAL A 487 6.43 3.63 -56.07
C VAL A 487 5.77 4.94 -55.65
N PRO A 488 5.80 5.32 -54.35
CA PRO A 488 5.24 6.59 -53.90
C PRO A 488 6.04 7.78 -54.45
N LEU A 489 5.33 8.85 -54.81
CA LEU A 489 5.95 10.11 -55.24
C LEU A 489 6.64 10.79 -54.05
N PRO A 490 7.83 11.40 -54.23
CA PRO A 490 8.57 12.05 -53.15
C PRO A 490 7.88 13.33 -52.66
N ASP A 491 8.12 13.71 -51.40
CA ASP A 491 7.49 14.81 -50.65
C ASP A 491 7.65 16.24 -51.24
N ARG A 492 8.34 16.40 -52.38
CA ARG A 492 8.47 17.68 -53.07
C ARG A 492 8.44 17.47 -54.58
N MET A 493 7.47 18.13 -55.22
CA MET A 493 7.38 18.22 -56.67
C MET A 493 8.67 18.84 -57.26
N PRO A 494 9.38 18.16 -58.19
CA PRO A 494 10.56 18.74 -58.84
C PRO A 494 10.15 19.94 -59.70
N LYS A 495 10.90 21.04 -59.62
CA LYS A 495 10.61 22.26 -60.38
C LYS A 495 10.85 22.01 -61.88
N VAL A 496 9.78 22.00 -62.67
CA VAL A 496 9.83 21.83 -64.13
C VAL A 496 10.44 23.08 -64.79
N GLY A 497 11.76 23.07 -64.97
CA GLY A 497 12.47 24.04 -65.82
C GLY A 497 12.38 23.64 -67.29
N LYS A 498 11.88 24.52 -68.16
CA LYS A 498 11.81 24.29 -69.60
C LYS A 498 13.19 24.42 -70.27
N ALA A 499 13.87 23.30 -70.52
CA ALA A 499 14.99 23.26 -71.49
C ALA A 499 15.21 21.85 -72.07
N ARG A 500 14.81 21.70 -73.35
CA ARG A 500 15.24 20.73 -74.40
C ARG A 500 15.36 19.21 -74.10
N PHE A 501 15.00 18.45 -75.12
CA PHE A 501 15.16 17.00 -75.24
C PHE A 501 16.55 16.64 -75.82
N ASP A 502 16.79 15.33 -75.86
CA ASP A 502 17.85 14.58 -76.55
C ASP A 502 19.24 14.52 -75.88
N ASP A 503 19.95 13.45 -76.24
CA ASP A 503 21.26 12.99 -75.75
C ASP A 503 21.41 12.69 -74.24
N THR A 504 20.91 11.51 -73.81
CA THR A 504 21.68 10.52 -73.00
C THR A 504 20.90 9.21 -72.72
N LEU A 505 20.45 8.49 -73.75
CA LEU A 505 19.98 7.10 -73.61
C LEU A 505 20.96 6.03 -74.14
N GLY A 506 22.12 6.43 -74.65
CA GLY A 506 23.25 5.52 -74.96
C GLY A 506 24.27 5.35 -73.82
N ALA A 507 24.12 6.08 -72.70
CA ALA A 507 25.12 6.15 -71.63
C ALA A 507 24.94 5.10 -70.51
N ILE A 508 23.82 4.37 -70.51
CA ILE A 508 23.51 3.31 -69.54
C ILE A 508 23.23 2.05 -70.37
N GLY A 509 24.28 1.26 -70.63
CA GLY A 509 24.25 0.15 -71.58
C GLY A 509 23.40 -1.03 -71.12
N ILE A 510 22.10 -0.99 -71.38
CA ILE A 510 21.15 -2.08 -71.18
C ILE A 510 20.31 -2.25 -72.45
N GLU A 511 20.80 -3.09 -73.37
CA GLU A 511 20.01 -3.56 -74.51
C GLU A 511 18.98 -4.60 -74.03
N PHE A 512 17.71 -4.44 -74.39
CA PHE A 512 16.65 -5.40 -74.08
C PHE A 512 16.34 -6.28 -75.29
N SER A 513 16.78 -7.54 -75.26
CA SER A 513 16.35 -8.56 -76.22
C SER A 513 15.03 -9.21 -75.77
N SER A 514 13.99 -9.08 -76.61
CA SER A 514 12.67 -9.65 -76.39
C SER A 514 12.60 -11.13 -76.81
N GLY A 515 11.99 -12.02 -76.02
CA GLY A 515 11.86 -13.45 -76.41
C GLY A 515 11.01 -14.34 -75.48
N SER A 516 9.76 -14.52 -75.86
CA SER A 516 8.70 -15.38 -75.29
C SER A 516 8.98 -16.89 -75.10
N HIS A 517 8.22 -17.50 -74.16
CA HIS A 517 7.58 -18.85 -74.18
C HIS A 517 8.31 -20.16 -73.72
N THR A 518 7.47 -21.01 -73.11
CA THR A 518 7.41 -22.51 -73.07
C THR A 518 8.43 -23.39 -72.31
N THR A 519 7.92 -23.99 -71.22
CA THR A 519 7.93 -25.43 -70.83
C THR A 519 9.01 -26.43 -71.33
N ALA A 520 9.55 -27.20 -70.37
CA ALA A 520 9.72 -28.68 -70.34
C ALA A 520 11.14 -29.31 -70.27
N SER A 521 11.30 -30.17 -69.24
CA SER A 521 11.95 -31.50 -69.21
C SER A 521 13.43 -31.78 -69.63
N VAL A 522 14.20 -32.25 -68.62
CA VAL A 522 14.94 -33.56 -68.59
C VAL A 522 16.35 -33.71 -69.21
N ALA A 523 17.19 -34.45 -68.44
CA ALA A 523 18.41 -35.22 -68.77
C ALA A 523 19.83 -34.58 -68.78
N GLU A 524 20.69 -35.13 -67.90
CA GLU A 524 22.08 -35.63 -68.03
C GLU A 524 23.12 -34.97 -69.00
N ARG A 525 24.46 -35.05 -68.81
CA ARG A 525 25.30 -36.00 -68.04
C ARG A 525 26.75 -35.49 -67.81
N SER A 526 27.43 -35.97 -66.75
CA SER A 526 28.93 -36.14 -66.62
C SER A 526 29.82 -34.86 -66.62
N ARG A 527 31.04 -34.77 -66.05
CA ARG A 527 31.99 -35.61 -65.26
C ARG A 527 33.15 -34.68 -64.77
N ASP A 528 34.16 -35.00 -63.93
CA ASP A 528 34.44 -35.97 -62.84
C ASP A 528 35.70 -35.44 -62.08
N PHE A 529 35.78 -35.49 -60.73
CA PHE A 529 37.07 -35.51 -60.00
C PHE A 529 36.94 -36.12 -58.58
N GLN A 530 38.03 -36.68 -58.02
CA GLN A 530 38.01 -37.54 -56.83
C GLN A 530 38.89 -37.04 -55.65
N PRO A 531 38.59 -37.46 -54.40
CA PRO A 531 39.40 -37.21 -53.20
C PRO A 531 40.20 -38.43 -52.68
N GLY A 532 41.05 -38.22 -51.66
CA GLY A 532 41.62 -39.28 -50.80
C GLY A 532 42.82 -38.80 -49.99
N PRO A 533 43.54 -39.67 -49.24
CA PRO A 533 43.08 -40.89 -48.56
C PRO A 533 43.54 -40.97 -47.07
N GLY A 534 43.23 -42.05 -46.34
CA GLY A 534 43.67 -42.25 -44.93
C GLY A 534 44.14 -43.67 -44.59
N ARG A 535 44.77 -43.83 -43.40
CA ARG A 535 45.19 -45.09 -42.71
C ARG A 535 45.30 -44.80 -41.19
N GLY A 536 45.27 -45.73 -40.23
CA GLY A 536 45.07 -47.20 -40.22
C GLY A 536 45.16 -47.77 -38.78
N ASP A 537 44.67 -49.00 -38.54
CA ASP A 537 44.36 -49.58 -37.20
C ASP A 537 45.51 -49.83 -36.21
N ARG A 538 45.19 -49.90 -34.89
CA ARG A 538 45.20 -51.17 -34.08
C ARG A 538 44.71 -51.03 -32.62
N ARG A 539 44.42 -52.18 -31.98
CA ARG A 539 43.88 -52.41 -30.61
C ARG A 539 44.83 -53.35 -29.83
N PRO A 540 44.81 -53.45 -28.47
CA PRO A 540 43.94 -54.43 -27.80
C PRO A 540 43.54 -54.19 -26.30
N GLN A 541 42.51 -54.95 -25.83
CA GLN A 541 42.30 -55.70 -24.54
C GLN A 541 43.03 -55.27 -23.22
N ARG A 542 42.53 -55.41 -21.97
CA ARG A 542 41.40 -56.09 -21.22
C ARG A 542 41.14 -55.25 -19.92
N GLY A 543 40.15 -55.44 -19.03
CA GLY A 543 39.00 -56.37 -18.91
C GLY A 543 38.53 -56.46 -17.42
N ASP A 544 37.26 -56.81 -17.16
CA ASP A 544 36.65 -57.22 -15.87
C ASP A 544 36.66 -56.22 -14.66
N GLN A 545 35.80 -56.28 -13.63
CA GLN A 545 34.70 -57.20 -13.25
C GLN A 545 33.57 -56.49 -12.44
N ARG A 546 32.44 -57.17 -12.16
CA ARG A 546 31.31 -56.78 -11.25
C ARG A 546 31.34 -57.74 -10.00
N PRO A 547 30.44 -57.72 -8.96
CA PRO A 547 29.15 -57.02 -8.78
C PRO A 547 28.77 -56.49 -7.36
N ARG A 548 27.51 -56.00 -7.27
CA ARG A 548 26.64 -55.66 -6.12
C ARG A 548 26.73 -56.55 -4.85
N ARG A 549 26.38 -55.98 -3.68
CA ARG A 549 25.16 -56.35 -2.90
C ARG A 549 24.81 -55.36 -1.77
N ASP A 550 23.62 -55.56 -1.19
CA ASP A 550 22.87 -54.64 -0.34
C ASP A 550 22.87 -55.00 1.17
N ASP A 551 22.26 -54.11 1.97
CA ASP A 551 21.36 -54.40 3.13
C ASP A 551 21.87 -54.19 4.60
N ARG A 552 21.02 -53.51 5.41
CA ARG A 552 20.97 -53.36 6.89
C ARG A 552 22.03 -52.54 7.67
N GLY A 553 21.53 -51.66 8.55
CA GLY A 553 22.18 -51.24 9.82
C GLY A 553 21.54 -51.96 11.03
N PRO A 554 21.40 -51.37 12.24
CA PRO A 554 21.94 -50.11 12.79
C PRO A 554 22.59 -50.26 14.21
N ARG A 555 23.17 -49.19 14.80
CA ARG A 555 23.01 -48.78 16.25
C ARG A 555 23.91 -47.60 16.71
N ARG A 556 23.65 -47.16 17.95
CA ARG A 556 24.28 -46.13 18.81
C ARG A 556 25.78 -46.45 19.09
N ASP A 557 26.65 -45.57 19.61
CA ASP A 557 26.49 -44.85 20.90
C ASP A 557 27.41 -43.63 21.18
N ASP A 558 27.28 -43.12 22.41
CA ASP A 558 27.63 -41.81 23.01
C ASP A 558 29.10 -41.27 23.06
N ARG A 559 29.20 -39.93 23.07
CA ARG A 559 30.13 -39.00 23.81
C ARG A 559 31.67 -39.10 23.74
N ARG A 560 32.30 -37.91 23.73
CA ARG A 560 33.22 -37.44 24.81
C ARG A 560 33.48 -35.93 24.81
N ASP A 561 33.72 -35.39 26.01
CA ASP A 561 33.84 -33.96 26.33
C ASP A 561 35.16 -33.29 25.87
N ARG A 562 35.11 -31.98 25.60
CA ARG A 562 36.21 -31.04 25.87
C ARG A 562 35.69 -29.71 26.43
N ARG A 563 36.37 -29.20 27.47
CA ARG A 563 36.08 -27.92 28.14
C ARG A 563 36.74 -26.75 27.39
N PRO A 564 36.22 -25.51 27.50
CA PRO A 564 36.83 -24.33 26.89
C PRO A 564 38.14 -23.92 27.58
N MET A 565 39.00 -23.24 26.81
CA MET A 565 40.29 -22.71 27.26
C MET A 565 40.11 -21.29 27.83
N ARG A 566 40.84 -20.95 28.89
CA ARG A 566 40.92 -19.56 29.40
C ARG A 566 41.82 -18.72 28.51
N ASP A 567 41.52 -17.43 28.41
CA ASP A 567 42.51 -16.39 28.13
C ASP A 567 42.33 -15.21 29.12
N HIS A 568 43.37 -14.40 29.30
CA HIS A 568 43.46 -13.33 30.30
C HIS A 568 44.07 -12.06 29.70
N ARG A 569 43.31 -10.95 29.67
CA ARG A 569 43.85 -9.59 29.44
C ARG A 569 42.88 -8.48 29.86
N GLY A 570 43.31 -7.64 30.80
CA GLY A 570 42.96 -6.20 30.89
C GLY A 570 41.55 -5.78 31.34
N PRO A 571 41.39 -5.04 32.45
CA PRO A 571 40.17 -4.26 32.71
C PRO A 571 40.12 -2.98 31.83
N PRO A 572 38.93 -2.45 31.49
CA PRO A 572 38.79 -1.29 30.62
C PRO A 572 39.19 0.04 31.29
N GLN A 573 39.88 0.91 30.54
CA GLN A 573 40.22 2.26 30.98
C GLN A 573 39.00 3.20 30.91
N ARG A 574 38.89 4.13 31.87
CA ARG A 574 37.89 5.21 31.83
C ARG A 574 38.34 6.28 30.82
N VAL A 575 37.51 6.57 29.82
CA VAL A 575 37.71 7.72 28.94
C VAL A 575 37.28 8.99 29.67
N SER A 576 38.19 9.95 29.84
CA SER A 576 37.94 11.25 30.46
C SER A 576 37.53 12.30 29.41
N THR A 577 36.47 13.06 29.67
CA THR A 577 36.02 14.16 28.83
C THR A 577 36.60 15.49 29.30
N GLN A 578 37.75 15.90 28.74
CA GLN A 578 38.21 17.28 28.77
C GLN A 578 38.60 17.77 27.36
N PRO A 579 38.25 19.01 26.98
CA PRO A 579 38.55 19.55 25.65
C PRO A 579 40.01 20.00 25.54
N VAL A 580 40.64 19.71 24.40
CA VAL A 580 42.00 20.20 24.09
C VAL A 580 41.94 21.65 23.63
N ILE A 581 42.51 22.57 24.40
CA ILE A 581 42.71 23.97 24.01
C ILE A 581 44.08 24.11 23.32
N ARG A 582 44.11 24.75 22.14
CA ARG A 582 45.35 25.22 21.50
C ARG A 582 45.17 26.63 20.91
N GLY A 583 45.92 27.58 21.48
CA GLY A 583 46.56 28.67 20.72
C GLY A 583 45.74 29.89 20.29
N GLY A 584 45.78 30.93 21.14
CA GLY A 584 46.11 32.30 20.69
C GLY A 584 45.09 33.11 19.88
N GLY A 585 44.34 33.98 20.56
CA GLY A 585 43.60 35.09 19.94
C GLY A 585 42.99 36.00 20.99
N SER A 586 43.29 37.30 20.96
CA SER A 586 42.85 38.26 21.97
C SER A 586 41.58 39.02 21.55
N SER A 587 40.44 38.69 22.15
CA SER A 587 39.21 39.50 22.05
C SER A 587 38.38 39.43 23.34
N LYS A 588 37.77 40.56 23.71
CA LYS A 588 36.82 40.63 24.83
C LYS A 588 35.50 39.95 24.46
N PRO A 589 34.74 39.37 25.41
CA PRO A 589 33.39 38.90 25.14
C PRO A 589 32.49 40.09 24.78
N VAL A 590 31.97 40.09 23.54
CA VAL A 590 31.01 41.07 23.04
C VAL A 590 29.61 40.71 23.53
N SER A 591 28.79 41.71 23.87
CA SER A 591 27.45 41.46 24.40
C SER A 591 26.43 41.14 23.30
N LEU A 592 25.39 40.37 23.64
CA LEU A 592 24.33 39.92 22.74
C LEU A 592 23.40 41.03 22.17
N SER A 593 23.71 42.31 22.40
CA SER A 593 22.93 43.46 21.92
C SER A 593 23.39 44.03 20.57
N GLU A 594 24.63 43.76 20.14
CA GLU A 594 25.23 44.41 18.96
C GLU A 594 24.99 43.66 17.63
N LEU A 595 24.52 42.41 17.68
CA LEU A 595 24.18 41.62 16.49
C LEU A 595 22.75 41.91 15.99
N ARG A 596 22.57 43.06 15.34
CA ARG A 596 21.39 43.35 14.49
C ARG A 596 21.84 43.68 13.06
N PRO A 597 21.46 42.89 12.03
CA PRO A 597 21.76 43.25 10.65
C PRO A 597 20.96 44.51 10.23
N ARG A 598 21.62 45.41 9.49
CA ARG A 598 20.92 46.46 8.74
C ARG A 598 20.13 45.81 7.62
N LEU A 599 18.85 46.19 7.48
CA LEU A 599 18.05 45.90 6.30
C LEU A 599 18.11 47.11 5.37
N GLU A 600 18.69 46.92 4.18
CA GLU A 600 18.54 47.87 3.08
C GLU A 600 17.24 47.60 2.30
N GLY A 601 16.89 48.49 1.37
CA GLY A 601 15.53 48.64 0.85
C GLY A 601 14.95 47.41 0.16
N GLY A 602 13.85 46.90 0.73
CA GLY A 602 12.93 45.96 0.08
C GLY A 602 11.51 46.21 0.58
N GLU A 603 10.56 46.41 -0.33
CA GLU A 603 9.19 46.77 0.03
C GLU A 603 8.51 45.68 0.87
N ARG A 604 8.01 46.06 2.05
CA ARG A 604 7.18 45.17 2.86
C ARG A 604 5.82 44.99 2.20
N ARG A 605 5.62 43.85 1.53
CA ARG A 605 4.28 43.31 1.34
C ARG A 605 3.72 42.97 2.72
N ASP A 606 2.58 43.57 3.06
CA ASP A 606 1.92 43.28 4.34
C ASP A 606 1.62 41.78 4.48
N PRO A 607 1.73 41.21 5.70
CA PRO A 607 1.16 39.91 5.98
C PRO A 607 -0.33 39.97 5.65
N ARG A 608 -0.81 39.06 4.78
CA ARG A 608 -2.25 38.90 4.56
C ARG A 608 -2.93 38.71 5.93
N PRO A 609 -4.08 39.35 6.19
CA PRO A 609 -4.79 39.14 7.44
C PRO A 609 -4.95 37.64 7.70
N ARG A 610 -4.61 37.18 8.92
CA ARG A 610 -5.04 35.86 9.36
C ARG A 610 -6.56 35.86 9.27
N GLU A 611 -7.13 34.96 8.47
CA GLU A 611 -8.58 34.76 8.48
C GLU A 611 -9.00 34.49 9.93
N GLU A 612 -9.88 35.35 10.46
CA GLU A 612 -10.42 35.14 11.79
C GLU A 612 -11.16 33.81 11.78
N ARG A 613 -10.68 32.85 12.59
CA ARG A 613 -11.31 31.53 12.70
C ARG A 613 -12.77 31.75 13.05
N LYS A 614 -13.68 31.38 12.14
CA LYS A 614 -15.11 31.29 12.45
C LYS A 614 -15.28 30.50 13.75
N PRO A 615 -16.13 30.95 14.69
CA PRO A 615 -16.26 30.30 15.98
C PRO A 615 -16.63 28.83 15.79
N GLN A 616 -15.80 27.91 16.29
CA GLN A 616 -15.98 26.47 16.14
C GLN A 616 -17.34 26.04 16.71
N ASP A 617 -18.15 25.30 15.93
CA ASP A 617 -19.35 24.65 16.46
C ASP A 617 -18.97 23.53 17.44
N THR A 618 -18.79 23.97 18.68
CA THR A 618 -18.65 23.14 19.86
C THR A 618 -19.97 23.05 20.63
N ALA A 619 -21.10 23.53 20.07
CA ALA A 619 -22.41 23.42 20.69
C ALA A 619 -22.92 21.97 20.60
N GLY A 620 -22.83 21.35 19.41
CA GLY A 620 -23.18 19.94 19.24
C GLY A 620 -22.33 19.00 20.13
N LEU A 621 -21.02 19.25 20.24
CA LEU A 621 -20.13 18.46 21.11
C LEU A 621 -20.43 18.68 22.59
N ARG A 622 -20.73 19.92 23.02
CA ARG A 622 -21.14 20.21 24.40
C ARG A 622 -22.48 19.56 24.74
N LYS A 623 -23.50 19.71 23.89
CA LYS A 623 -24.81 19.05 24.04
C LYS A 623 -24.64 17.53 24.23
N ALA A 624 -23.86 16.86 23.38
CA ALA A 624 -23.59 15.43 23.50
C ALA A 624 -22.85 15.07 24.80
N LEU A 625 -21.84 15.85 25.21
CA LEU A 625 -21.11 15.60 26.46
C LEU A 625 -21.96 15.90 27.71
N GLU A 626 -22.75 16.97 27.70
CA GLU A 626 -23.69 17.36 28.76
C GLU A 626 -24.81 16.33 28.91
N GLU A 627 -25.28 15.74 27.82
CA GLU A 627 -26.22 14.62 27.80
C GLU A 627 -25.59 13.35 28.42
N LEU A 628 -24.34 13.03 28.08
CA LEU A 628 -23.55 11.93 28.66
C LEU A 628 -23.02 12.19 30.08
N LEU A 629 -23.20 13.41 30.61
CA LEU A 629 -22.85 13.82 31.98
C LEU A 629 -24.08 13.94 32.90
N LYS A 630 -25.30 13.73 32.39
CA LYS A 630 -26.48 13.56 33.24
C LYS A 630 -26.32 12.25 34.03
N PRO A 631 -26.48 12.24 35.37
CA PRO A 631 -26.56 10.98 36.10
C PRO A 631 -27.81 10.22 35.66
N GLU A 632 -27.70 8.90 35.51
CA GLU A 632 -28.88 8.06 35.30
C GLU A 632 -29.83 8.17 36.52
N PRO A 633 -31.15 8.22 36.30
CA PRO A 633 -32.10 8.18 37.42
C PRO A 633 -31.94 6.86 38.15
N ALA A 634 -31.71 6.92 39.46
CA ALA A 634 -31.54 5.75 40.29
C ALA A 634 -32.77 4.84 40.17
N LYS A 635 -32.56 3.59 39.73
CA LYS A 635 -33.61 2.57 39.77
C LYS A 635 -33.91 2.27 41.23
N GLU A 636 -35.10 2.61 41.68
CA GLU A 636 -35.60 2.21 42.99
C GLU A 636 -35.66 0.68 43.03
N VAL A 637 -34.82 0.08 43.87
CA VAL A 637 -34.86 -1.35 44.15
C VAL A 637 -35.88 -1.55 45.26
N GLU A 638 -37.08 -1.98 44.90
CA GLU A 638 -38.10 -2.36 45.88
C GLU A 638 -37.55 -3.47 46.79
N ALA A 639 -37.46 -3.18 48.09
CA ALA A 639 -37.01 -4.15 49.07
C ALA A 639 -38.11 -5.19 49.34
N PRO A 640 -37.79 -6.49 49.40
CA PRO A 640 -38.80 -7.52 49.68
C PRO A 640 -39.36 -7.37 51.10
N VAL A 641 -40.69 -7.27 51.19
CA VAL A 641 -41.40 -7.13 52.46
C VAL A 641 -41.28 -8.42 53.30
N ALA A 642 -40.83 -8.29 54.54
CA ALA A 642 -40.72 -9.41 55.47
C ALA A 642 -42.06 -9.69 56.20
N THR A 643 -42.52 -10.93 56.18
CA THR A 643 -43.69 -11.40 56.94
C THR A 643 -43.30 -11.93 58.33
N PRO A 644 -44.11 -11.65 59.39
CA PRO A 644 -43.82 -12.09 60.76
C PRO A 644 -44.24 -13.55 61.05
N PRO A 645 -43.70 -14.18 62.12
CA PRO A 645 -43.94 -15.60 62.44
C PRO A 645 -45.23 -15.87 63.25
N GLY A 646 -45.76 -17.09 63.14
CA GLY A 646 -46.86 -17.66 63.93
C GLY A 646 -46.58 -19.12 64.36
N VAL A 647 -47.28 -19.64 65.37
CA VAL A 647 -46.78 -20.76 66.23
C VAL A 647 -47.82 -21.86 66.53
N SER A 648 -47.38 -23.14 66.59
CA SER A 648 -48.02 -24.37 67.16
C SER A 648 -49.39 -24.84 66.60
N GLN A 649 -49.52 -26.03 65.97
CA GLN A 649 -49.60 -27.43 66.50
C GLN A 649 -50.98 -27.83 67.09
N PRO A 650 -51.35 -29.13 67.30
CA PRO A 650 -50.64 -30.41 67.05
C PRO A 650 -51.43 -31.48 66.21
N GLY A 651 -50.89 -32.69 65.98
CA GLY A 651 -51.68 -33.85 65.49
C GLY A 651 -50.94 -35.09 64.94
N GLU A 652 -50.65 -36.07 65.81
CA GLU A 652 -50.51 -37.55 65.58
C GLU A 652 -49.41 -38.20 64.66
N GLN A 653 -49.01 -39.40 65.11
CA GLN A 653 -48.07 -40.44 64.60
C GLN A 653 -48.44 -41.78 65.32
N PRO A 654 -48.00 -43.03 64.95
CA PRO A 654 -46.68 -43.39 64.37
C PRO A 654 -46.57 -44.63 63.40
N SER A 655 -45.35 -44.86 62.90
CA SER A 655 -44.66 -46.15 62.61
C SER A 655 -45.25 -47.24 61.66
N ALA A 656 -44.69 -47.34 60.44
CA ALA A 656 -43.84 -48.42 59.85
C ALA A 656 -44.18 -49.94 60.00
N PRO A 657 -43.61 -50.89 59.19
CA PRO A 657 -42.70 -50.78 58.01
C PRO A 657 -43.16 -51.59 56.75
N ILE A 658 -42.32 -51.66 55.67
CA ILE A 658 -41.98 -52.86 54.81
C ILE A 658 -41.62 -52.52 53.32
N ILE A 659 -40.35 -52.77 52.96
CA ILE A 659 -39.75 -53.38 51.72
C ILE A 659 -40.08 -52.87 50.28
N PHE A 660 -39.00 -52.43 49.59
CA PHE A 660 -38.61 -52.53 48.15
C PHE A 660 -39.64 -52.47 47.00
N GLU A 661 -39.39 -51.55 46.05
CA GLU A 661 -38.86 -51.90 44.71
C GLU A 661 -38.16 -50.69 44.02
N GLN A 662 -37.31 -50.92 43.00
CA GLN A 662 -36.67 -49.86 42.19
C GLN A 662 -36.53 -50.25 40.71
N PRO A 663 -36.81 -49.34 39.74
CA PRO A 663 -36.50 -49.54 38.33
C PRO A 663 -35.03 -49.21 38.00
N LYS A 664 -34.49 -49.90 36.97
CA LYS A 664 -33.06 -49.85 36.57
C LYS A 664 -32.78 -48.76 35.52
N PRO A 665 -31.54 -48.22 35.45
CA PRO A 665 -31.10 -47.37 34.34
C PRO A 665 -30.84 -48.18 33.05
N SER A 666 -31.01 -47.52 31.89
CA SER A 666 -30.67 -48.07 30.57
C SER A 666 -29.18 -47.91 30.26
N ASN A 667 -28.60 -48.86 29.53
CA ASN A 667 -27.16 -48.91 29.27
C ASN A 667 -26.86 -49.64 27.95
N THR A 668 -26.26 -48.94 26.97
CA THR A 668 -25.69 -49.51 25.73
C THR A 668 -24.67 -48.52 25.13
N PRO A 669 -23.62 -48.97 24.41
CA PRO A 669 -22.34 -48.25 24.44
C PRO A 669 -21.90 -47.60 23.12
N ILE A 670 -20.89 -46.73 23.21
CA ILE A 670 -20.16 -46.12 22.10
C ILE A 670 -18.85 -46.90 21.87
N GLN A 671 -18.48 -47.14 20.60
CA GLN A 671 -17.13 -47.55 20.20
C GLN A 671 -16.63 -46.70 19.03
N SER A 672 -15.32 -46.45 19.01
CA SER A 672 -14.61 -45.68 17.98
C SER A 672 -14.53 -46.42 16.64
N PRO A 673 -14.24 -45.70 15.55
CA PRO A 673 -13.03 -46.07 14.79
C PRO A 673 -12.24 -44.87 14.24
N ALA A 674 -11.04 -45.16 13.75
CA ALA A 674 -10.28 -44.28 12.87
C ALA A 674 -9.46 -45.13 11.88
N THR A 675 -9.53 -44.84 10.58
CA THR A 675 -8.45 -45.02 9.57
C THR A 675 -8.86 -44.55 8.16
N ALA A 676 -7.85 -44.44 7.29
CA ALA A 676 -7.80 -43.91 5.92
C ALA A 676 -8.94 -44.29 4.93
N PRO A 677 -9.18 -43.44 3.91
CA PRO A 677 -9.97 -43.80 2.73
C PRO A 677 -9.11 -44.54 1.68
N GLU A 678 -9.54 -45.72 1.23
CA GLU A 678 -8.92 -46.42 0.10
C GLU A 678 -9.87 -46.57 -1.10
N GLN A 679 -9.25 -46.52 -2.28
CA GLN A 679 -9.80 -46.43 -3.63
C GLN A 679 -10.99 -47.36 -3.95
N LYS A 680 -12.07 -46.81 -4.50
CA LYS A 680 -13.02 -47.58 -5.33
C LYS A 680 -12.69 -47.41 -6.81
N LYS A 681 -12.43 -48.52 -7.49
CA LYS A 681 -12.34 -48.60 -8.96
C LYS A 681 -13.74 -48.44 -9.57
N ILE A 682 -13.85 -47.61 -10.59
CA ILE A 682 -14.96 -47.60 -11.56
C ILE A 682 -14.35 -47.88 -12.94
N GLN A 683 -15.10 -48.53 -13.83
CA GLN A 683 -14.61 -49.00 -15.12
C GLN A 683 -14.56 -47.86 -16.17
N PRO A 684 -13.68 -47.96 -17.19
CA PRO A 684 -13.46 -46.88 -18.15
C PRO A 684 -14.51 -46.86 -19.26
N GLY A 685 -14.97 -45.66 -19.65
CA GLY A 685 -15.66 -45.45 -20.93
C GLY A 685 -16.91 -44.57 -20.88
N GLU A 686 -16.74 -43.26 -20.69
CA GLU A 686 -17.43 -42.18 -21.45
C GLU A 686 -16.88 -40.81 -21.02
N ALA A 687 -17.05 -39.77 -21.84
CA ALA A 687 -16.34 -38.50 -21.69
C ALA A 687 -17.22 -37.27 -21.92
N VAL A 688 -17.02 -36.23 -21.11
CA VAL A 688 -17.56 -34.87 -21.31
C VAL A 688 -16.47 -33.84 -21.01
N LYS A 689 -16.47 -32.73 -21.76
CA LYS A 689 -15.53 -31.61 -21.67
C LYS A 689 -15.58 -30.86 -20.34
N LEU A 690 -14.42 -30.30 -19.97
CA LEU A 690 -14.27 -28.86 -19.74
C LEU A 690 -13.33 -28.29 -20.81
#